data_AF-A0A024TDY4-F1
#
_entry.id   AF-A0A024TDY4-F1
#
_cell.length_a   1.000
_cell.length_b   1.000
_cell.length_c   1.000
_cell.angle_alpha   90.00
_cell.angle_beta   90.00
_cell.angle_gamma   90.00
#
_symmetry.space_group_name_H-M   'P 1'
#
loop_
_entity.id
_entity.type
_entity.pdbx_description
1 polymer ?
#
loop_
_entity_poly.entity_id
_entity_poly.type
_entity_poly.pdbx_seq_one_letter_code
_entity_poly.pdbx_strand_id
1 'polypeptide(L)'
;MRRRMLLTPWLGLVVAVLLLVQRVRGGGIVLVPSGSVNLVSGRNVTGFLSCDPPPTNDVVIDMALTSRGGESERNFPVITPNRVRIRAGTTSASFTVEGRGEGRFYVQYQVTLNLDYHVKHAESVIMVLSANDGWEGIQFQIGLNLAVFGAGLVFFVWRRLFPRLRLPIWHSHPAGLFERINFDQLPPGKFQSKYGMALRHGSSLSDRARRFVSLPCDGKDVIEIAGLDAALSMRLHADLGHLFLFLTVFSVGVLIPIHYMSGKDSDDPYLDVSFQETTIGNVPLQSHWYWGHVAMTYLTVLCVLRLLKRQDDVGQRVNVDSTRAVGHRSVLISSGLPKDMNSFQLRQSLAKICCPADIKATVVIHDLQSLYRILDQRVKLRNEYNRLLTTYARANSGTLPGCVRWCPGGVCCPSVPEVISSYVSCLPCRSLCCSVPSQVQYSPEHSGARDIASILENALLRDRLRAASIQKELESFPSHVLDLYAKRQSTGAAFVVFSTVKAKLDFDERVRLAQKRQLPEIVFPWDVMSHRDLTKLEEQPVDTSILKSLVLRAAPEPDDVNWPNLTYKPQSVKRLCMFVFYQLMTVVIIIVFSTPTAVLIYMKLDNQSAVYAMFTQDVTSIVAKFATSYLPSLLLIAVNWCLLTSLFYVTTFEPWLSESERMKSFLKKGFSYLLLSSIVLPSIGVTAVYLASEQGSSFHHGSEAAYIEKFMFQLGRNFFIAYVCQRAFLGSILQLLRVGERFVYQPWLRARAVTKAERRDADRPWPYYFGYDYAVVLSTFMVTLLGVVLSPLLTPFGAVYFYMKYFTMKYNLLYVHPKSAGRGHVARSAYTIIFVCLVLFEVRDAAPSRRHLLTVVVVGQSSRWQW
;
A
#
# COMPACT_ATOMS: atom_id res chain seq x y z
N MET A 1 7.87 60.51 -46.80
CA MET A 1 7.42 60.13 -48.17
C MET A 1 8.37 59.04 -48.66
N ARG A 2 8.01 57.99 -49.38
CA ARG A 2 6.77 57.23 -49.59
C ARG A 2 7.20 56.09 -50.54
N ARG A 3 7.02 54.83 -50.12
CA ARG A 3 6.78 53.62 -50.94
C ARG A 3 7.80 53.17 -52.03
N ARG A 4 7.90 51.83 -52.09
CA ARG A 4 8.50 50.93 -53.12
C ARG A 4 9.99 50.67 -52.84
N MET A 5 10.50 49.45 -52.65
CA MET A 5 10.15 48.14 -53.19
C MET A 5 10.36 47.04 -52.13
N LEU A 6 9.28 46.34 -51.77
CA LEU A 6 9.26 45.07 -51.05
C LEU A 6 8.48 44.10 -51.94
N LEU A 7 9.14 43.43 -52.88
CA LEU A 7 8.49 42.45 -53.77
C LEU A 7 9.53 41.60 -54.53
N THR A 8 10.51 41.03 -53.82
CA THR A 8 11.49 40.12 -54.45
C THR A 8 11.80 38.80 -53.71
N PRO A 9 11.42 38.56 -52.43
CA PRO A 9 11.56 37.21 -51.85
C PRO A 9 10.26 36.37 -51.91
N TRP A 10 9.11 36.98 -52.22
CA TRP A 10 7.81 36.28 -52.27
C TRP A 10 7.56 35.55 -53.59
N LEU A 11 8.09 36.03 -54.71
CA LEU A 11 7.90 35.38 -56.01
C LEU A 11 8.65 34.04 -56.10
N GLY A 12 9.85 33.96 -55.51
CA GLY A 12 10.63 32.70 -55.46
C GLY A 12 9.98 31.62 -54.59
N LEU A 13 9.33 32.02 -53.49
CA LEU A 13 8.59 31.10 -52.62
C LEU A 13 7.28 30.63 -53.26
N VAL A 14 6.58 31.53 -53.97
CA VAL A 14 5.35 31.18 -54.70
C VAL A 14 5.65 30.31 -55.93
N VAL A 15 6.76 30.51 -56.63
CA VAL A 15 7.19 29.64 -57.75
C VAL A 15 7.70 28.29 -57.25
N ALA A 16 8.39 28.23 -56.10
CA ALA A 16 8.77 26.96 -55.47
C ALA A 16 7.54 26.16 -54.97
N VAL A 17 6.53 26.85 -54.42
CA VAL A 17 5.25 26.24 -54.03
C VAL A 17 4.44 25.82 -55.27
N LEU A 18 4.43 26.61 -56.36
CA LEU A 18 3.76 26.24 -57.61
C LEU A 18 4.45 25.08 -58.35
N LEU A 19 5.78 24.97 -58.28
CA LEU A 19 6.54 23.83 -58.82
C LEU A 19 6.40 22.56 -57.94
N LEU A 20 6.19 22.70 -56.63
CA LEU A 20 5.78 21.60 -55.74
C LEU A 20 4.32 21.19 -55.96
N VAL A 21 3.43 22.14 -56.26
CA VAL A 21 2.01 21.89 -56.59
C VAL A 21 1.85 21.28 -57.99
N GLN A 22 2.72 21.58 -58.95
CA GLN A 22 2.71 20.95 -60.29
C GLN A 22 3.23 19.49 -60.32
N ARG A 23 3.76 18.96 -59.20
CA ARG A 23 4.20 17.56 -59.10
C ARG A 23 3.21 16.63 -58.38
N VAL A 24 2.02 17.12 -58.02
CA VAL A 24 0.91 16.25 -57.58
C VAL A 24 0.11 15.89 -58.83
N ARG A 25 0.64 14.95 -59.63
CA ARG A 25 -0.18 14.19 -60.58
C ARG A 25 -1.25 13.46 -59.78
N GLY A 26 -2.49 13.51 -60.24
CA GLY A 26 -3.67 12.92 -59.59
C GLY A 26 -3.57 11.39 -59.50
N GLY A 27 -2.89 10.90 -58.47
CA GLY A 27 -2.90 9.52 -58.05
C GLY A 27 -4.11 9.24 -57.15
N GLY A 28 -4.77 8.10 -57.31
CA GLY A 28 -5.86 7.70 -56.44
C GLY A 28 -5.36 7.14 -55.11
N ILE A 29 -6.24 7.11 -54.10
CA ILE A 29 -5.90 6.65 -52.75
C ILE A 29 -6.51 5.27 -52.53
N VAL A 30 -5.69 4.32 -52.10
CA VAL A 30 -6.17 3.03 -51.58
C VAL A 30 -6.51 3.22 -50.11
N LEU A 31 -7.79 3.12 -49.80
CA LEU A 31 -8.34 3.07 -48.46
C LEU A 31 -8.16 1.66 -47.90
N VAL A 32 -7.34 1.58 -46.87
CA VAL A 32 -6.97 0.37 -46.15
C VAL A 32 -7.41 0.51 -44.70
N PRO A 33 -7.79 -0.58 -44.01
CA PRO A 33 -8.16 -0.54 -42.61
C PRO A 33 -7.15 0.26 -41.79
N SER A 34 -7.63 1.35 -41.19
CA SER A 34 -6.81 2.31 -40.44
C SER A 34 -6.61 1.92 -38.97
N GLY A 35 -7.48 1.03 -38.46
CA GLY A 35 -7.50 0.55 -37.08
C GLY A 35 -6.86 -0.82 -36.89
N SER A 36 -6.95 -1.33 -35.66
CA SER A 36 -6.62 -2.72 -35.34
C SER A 36 -7.80 -3.65 -35.61
N VAL A 37 -7.62 -4.65 -36.47
CA VAL A 37 -8.56 -5.74 -36.64
C VAL A 37 -8.41 -6.70 -35.47
N ASN A 38 -9.41 -6.75 -34.59
CA ASN A 38 -9.41 -7.67 -33.45
C ASN A 38 -10.05 -9.00 -33.85
N LEU A 39 -9.38 -10.10 -33.51
CA LEU A 39 -9.76 -11.45 -33.88
C LEU A 39 -9.59 -12.35 -32.67
N VAL A 40 -10.53 -13.25 -32.41
CA VAL A 40 -10.32 -14.31 -31.43
C VAL A 40 -9.60 -15.47 -32.09
N SER A 41 -8.60 -16.04 -31.42
CA SER A 41 -7.87 -17.21 -31.91
C SER A 41 -8.84 -18.33 -32.32
N GLY A 42 -8.67 -18.87 -33.53
CA GLY A 42 -9.55 -19.88 -34.14
C GLY A 42 -10.80 -19.33 -34.85
N ARG A 43 -11.02 -18.00 -34.85
CA ARG A 43 -12.08 -17.35 -35.66
C ARG A 43 -11.49 -16.69 -36.91
N ASN A 44 -12.35 -16.37 -37.87
CA ASN A 44 -12.03 -15.60 -39.07
C ASN A 44 -12.79 -14.26 -39.09
N VAL A 45 -12.18 -13.22 -39.67
CA VAL A 45 -12.80 -11.91 -39.91
C VAL A 45 -12.56 -11.51 -41.36
N THR A 46 -13.58 -10.96 -42.01
CA THR A 46 -13.50 -10.44 -43.38
C THR A 46 -13.21 -8.94 -43.35
N GLY A 47 -12.14 -8.50 -44.02
CA GLY A 47 -11.81 -7.09 -44.22
C GLY A 47 -12.00 -6.65 -45.67
N PHE A 48 -12.06 -5.34 -45.90
CA PHE A 48 -12.24 -4.76 -47.23
C PHE A 48 -11.14 -3.74 -47.55
N LEU A 49 -10.70 -3.71 -48.81
CA LEU A 49 -9.84 -2.67 -49.39
C LEU A 49 -10.67 -1.88 -50.40
N SER A 50 -10.59 -0.56 -50.40
CA SER A 50 -11.30 0.29 -51.37
C SER A 50 -10.40 1.33 -52.00
N CYS A 51 -10.80 1.88 -53.14
CA CYS A 51 -10.05 2.90 -53.88
C CYS A 51 -10.90 4.14 -54.13
N ASP A 52 -10.32 5.32 -53.94
CA ASP A 52 -10.95 6.62 -54.23
C ASP A 52 -9.99 7.52 -55.01
N PRO A 53 -10.28 7.90 -56.28
CA PRO A 53 -11.42 7.49 -57.12
C PRO A 53 -11.30 6.03 -57.62
N PRO A 54 -12.41 5.41 -58.09
CA PRO A 54 -12.41 4.03 -58.58
C PRO A 54 -11.37 3.83 -59.70
N PRO A 55 -10.64 2.70 -59.68
CA PRO A 55 -9.52 2.48 -60.57
C PRO A 55 -9.97 2.26 -62.02
N THR A 56 -9.29 2.93 -62.95
CA THR A 56 -9.46 2.76 -64.40
C THR A 56 -8.80 1.49 -64.92
N ASN A 57 -7.75 1.02 -64.24
CA ASN A 57 -7.02 -0.23 -64.50
C ASN A 57 -6.90 -1.03 -63.19
N ASP A 58 -6.82 -2.36 -63.26
CA ASP A 58 -6.74 -3.22 -62.07
C ASP A 58 -5.62 -2.81 -61.09
N VAL A 59 -5.94 -2.61 -59.82
CA VAL A 59 -4.95 -2.33 -58.76
C VAL A 59 -4.72 -3.62 -57.97
N VAL A 60 -3.45 -4.00 -57.78
CA VAL A 60 -3.08 -5.19 -57.00
C VAL A 60 -2.29 -4.78 -55.77
N ILE A 61 -2.70 -5.30 -54.63
CA ILE A 61 -2.13 -5.00 -53.32
C ILE A 61 -1.69 -6.32 -52.68
N ASP A 62 -0.41 -6.38 -52.32
CA ASP A 62 0.19 -7.48 -51.57
C ASP A 62 0.27 -7.08 -50.08
N MET A 63 -0.05 -8.03 -49.19
CA MET A 63 -0.04 -7.82 -47.73
C MET A 63 1.10 -8.61 -47.08
N ALA A 64 2.08 -7.90 -46.54
CA ALA A 64 3.19 -8.50 -45.81
C ALA A 64 2.89 -8.46 -44.30
N LEU A 65 2.78 -9.63 -43.68
CA LEU A 65 2.65 -9.75 -42.23
C LEU A 65 4.03 -9.67 -41.57
N THR A 66 4.16 -8.78 -40.60
CA THR A 66 5.35 -8.66 -39.76
C THR A 66 4.94 -8.71 -38.30
N SER A 67 5.71 -9.44 -37.49
CA SER A 67 5.60 -9.38 -36.04
C SER A 67 6.84 -8.71 -35.50
N ARG A 68 6.67 -7.61 -34.76
CA ARG A 68 7.80 -6.95 -34.11
C ARG A 68 8.37 -7.80 -32.96
N GLY A 69 7.64 -8.83 -32.51
CA GLY A 69 8.01 -9.74 -31.42
C GLY A 69 8.75 -11.01 -31.83
N GLY A 70 9.08 -11.18 -33.12
CA GLY A 70 9.85 -12.35 -33.60
C GLY A 70 9.11 -13.68 -33.48
N GLU A 71 7.78 -13.68 -33.54
CA GLU A 71 6.99 -14.92 -33.49
C GLU A 71 7.25 -15.79 -34.72
N SER A 72 7.12 -17.11 -34.58
CA SER A 72 7.31 -18.02 -35.70
C SER A 72 6.20 -17.81 -36.74
N GLU A 73 6.54 -17.85 -38.03
CA GLU A 73 5.56 -17.70 -39.13
C GLU A 73 4.38 -18.69 -39.04
N ARG A 74 4.55 -19.81 -38.33
CA ARG A 74 3.48 -20.79 -38.06
C ARG A 74 2.33 -20.23 -37.21
N ASN A 75 2.61 -19.25 -36.35
CA ASN A 75 1.64 -18.63 -35.45
C ASN A 75 1.01 -17.37 -36.03
N PHE A 76 1.45 -16.92 -37.21
CA PHE A 76 0.92 -15.71 -37.82
C PHE A 76 -0.54 -15.90 -38.23
N PRO A 77 -1.36 -14.85 -38.16
CA PRO A 77 -2.70 -14.89 -38.74
C PRO A 77 -2.58 -15.12 -40.25
N VAL A 78 -3.51 -15.87 -40.83
CA VAL A 78 -3.48 -16.20 -42.24
C VAL A 78 -4.44 -15.29 -43.00
N ILE A 79 -3.91 -14.55 -43.98
CA ILE A 79 -4.71 -13.68 -44.85
C ILE A 79 -5.02 -14.41 -46.16
N THR A 80 -6.30 -14.59 -46.49
CA THR A 80 -6.76 -15.21 -47.73
C THR A 80 -7.81 -14.36 -48.46
N PRO A 81 -7.56 -13.93 -49.72
CA PRO A 81 -6.30 -14.02 -50.46
C PRO A 81 -5.29 -12.96 -49.99
N ASN A 82 -4.00 -13.32 -49.92
CA ASN A 82 -2.92 -12.37 -49.61
C ASN A 82 -2.73 -11.32 -50.73
N ARG A 83 -2.89 -11.75 -51.99
CA ARG A 83 -2.91 -10.85 -53.16
C ARG A 83 -4.34 -10.43 -53.48
N VAL A 84 -4.69 -9.19 -53.13
CA VAL A 84 -6.03 -8.66 -53.39
C VAL A 84 -5.99 -7.83 -54.67
N ARG A 85 -6.87 -8.18 -55.62
CA ARG A 85 -7.03 -7.46 -56.89
C ARG A 85 -8.34 -6.69 -56.88
N ILE A 86 -8.26 -5.37 -56.96
CA ILE A 86 -9.41 -4.47 -57.18
C ILE A 86 -9.53 -4.29 -58.70
N ARG A 87 -10.64 -4.74 -59.28
CA ARG A 87 -10.85 -4.70 -60.74
C ARG A 87 -11.19 -3.29 -61.21
N ALA A 88 -10.82 -2.96 -62.43
CA ALA A 88 -11.23 -1.72 -63.08
C ALA A 88 -12.77 -1.54 -63.00
N GLY A 89 -13.22 -0.38 -62.52
CA GLY A 89 -14.64 -0.06 -62.33
C GLY A 89 -15.30 -0.61 -61.06
N THR A 90 -14.61 -1.41 -60.24
CA THR A 90 -15.08 -1.82 -58.91
C THR A 90 -14.44 -0.97 -57.81
N THR A 91 -15.21 -0.60 -56.78
CA THR A 91 -14.76 0.30 -55.71
C THR A 91 -14.06 -0.42 -54.56
N SER A 92 -14.32 -1.71 -54.35
CA SER A 92 -13.77 -2.47 -53.23
C SER A 92 -13.52 -3.95 -53.54
N ALA A 93 -12.64 -4.58 -52.74
CA ALA A 93 -12.38 -6.01 -52.74
C ALA A 93 -12.21 -6.52 -51.31
N SER A 94 -12.71 -7.74 -51.03
CA SER A 94 -12.67 -8.35 -49.69
C SER A 94 -11.51 -9.34 -49.54
N PHE A 95 -10.98 -9.44 -48.32
CA PHE A 95 -10.04 -10.48 -47.88
C PHE A 95 -10.49 -11.05 -46.53
N THR A 96 -10.00 -12.23 -46.16
CA THR A 96 -10.32 -12.86 -44.88
C THR A 96 -9.06 -13.11 -44.06
N VAL A 97 -9.15 -12.93 -42.75
CA VAL A 97 -8.05 -13.10 -41.79
C VAL A 97 -8.43 -14.18 -40.79
N GLU A 98 -7.65 -15.24 -40.70
CA GLU A 98 -7.82 -16.33 -39.73
C GLU A 98 -6.76 -16.22 -38.62
N GLY A 99 -7.18 -16.28 -37.35
CA GLY A 99 -6.29 -16.05 -36.20
C GLY A 99 -5.74 -17.38 -35.68
N ARG A 100 -4.42 -17.57 -35.73
CA ARG A 100 -3.77 -18.83 -35.29
C ARG A 100 -3.02 -18.73 -33.97
N GLY A 101 -2.27 -17.64 -33.75
CA GLY A 101 -1.52 -17.39 -32.52
C GLY A 101 -1.92 -16.07 -31.88
N GLU A 102 -1.97 -16.02 -30.55
CA GLU A 102 -2.27 -14.80 -29.80
C GLU A 102 -1.14 -13.78 -29.93
N GLY A 103 -1.45 -12.55 -30.34
CA GLY A 103 -0.40 -11.56 -30.59
C GLY A 103 -0.87 -10.31 -31.31
N ARG A 104 0.04 -9.32 -31.38
CA ARG A 104 -0.11 -8.11 -32.19
C ARG A 104 0.74 -8.27 -33.44
N PHE A 105 0.08 -8.32 -34.59
CA PHE A 105 0.69 -8.46 -35.91
C PHE A 105 0.50 -7.17 -36.69
N TYR A 106 1.46 -6.85 -37.55
CA TYR A 106 1.42 -5.68 -38.42
C TYR A 106 1.28 -6.13 -39.85
N VAL A 107 0.35 -5.51 -40.58
CA VAL A 107 0.18 -5.73 -42.01
C VAL A 107 0.74 -4.53 -42.73
N GLN A 108 1.77 -4.75 -43.53
CA GLN A 108 2.28 -3.76 -44.47
C GLN A 108 1.64 -3.97 -45.83
N TYR A 109 1.18 -2.88 -46.44
CA TYR A 109 0.50 -2.92 -47.73
C TYR A 109 1.42 -2.40 -48.82
N GLN A 110 1.64 -3.21 -49.86
CA GLN A 110 2.46 -2.84 -51.01
C GLN A 110 1.62 -2.91 -52.28
N VAL A 111 1.52 -1.77 -52.98
CA VAL A 111 0.86 -1.71 -54.29
C VAL A 111 1.85 -2.25 -55.33
N THR A 112 1.51 -3.36 -55.97
CA THR A 112 2.37 -4.04 -56.96
C THR A 112 1.98 -3.74 -58.40
N LEU A 113 0.73 -3.32 -58.64
CA LEU A 113 0.21 -2.96 -59.97
C LEU A 113 -0.52 -1.61 -59.89
N ASN A 114 -0.25 -0.70 -60.84
CA ASN A 114 -0.69 0.70 -60.88
C ASN A 114 -0.15 1.57 -59.72
N LEU A 115 1.15 1.92 -59.81
CA LEU A 115 1.89 2.73 -58.82
C LEU A 115 1.39 4.19 -58.69
N ASP A 116 0.48 4.62 -59.56
CA ASP A 116 -0.21 5.90 -59.44
C ASP A 116 -1.17 5.91 -58.23
N TYR A 117 -1.52 4.74 -57.67
CA TYR A 117 -2.31 4.62 -56.45
C TYR A 117 -1.41 4.50 -55.22
N HIS A 118 -1.66 5.31 -54.19
CA HIS A 118 -0.94 5.27 -52.92
C HIS A 118 -1.82 4.82 -51.77
N VAL A 119 -1.24 4.04 -50.85
CA VAL A 119 -1.95 3.55 -49.67
C VAL A 119 -2.15 4.67 -48.66
N LYS A 120 -3.38 4.86 -48.16
CA LYS A 120 -3.70 5.89 -47.15
C LYS A 120 -2.93 5.68 -45.83
N HIS A 121 -2.74 4.42 -45.43
CA HIS A 121 -1.99 4.02 -44.24
C HIS A 121 -0.93 2.98 -44.61
N ALA A 122 0.32 3.20 -44.21
CA ALA A 122 1.42 2.30 -44.56
C ALA A 122 1.35 0.94 -43.84
N GLU A 123 0.79 0.91 -42.63
CA GLU A 123 0.64 -0.29 -41.81
C GLU A 123 -0.76 -0.33 -41.19
N SER A 124 -1.34 -1.53 -41.07
CA SER A 124 -2.47 -1.81 -40.18
C SER A 124 -2.07 -2.83 -39.12
N VAL A 125 -2.92 -3.01 -38.12
CA VAL A 125 -2.65 -3.92 -37.00
C VAL A 125 -3.69 -5.03 -36.98
N ILE A 126 -3.27 -6.28 -36.78
CA ILE A 126 -4.16 -7.39 -36.46
C ILE A 126 -3.85 -7.85 -35.04
N MET A 127 -4.88 -7.89 -34.20
CA MET A 127 -4.79 -8.31 -32.82
C MET A 127 -5.51 -9.64 -32.67
N VAL A 128 -4.77 -10.72 -32.37
CA VAL A 128 -5.36 -12.04 -32.12
C VAL A 128 -5.43 -12.29 -30.61
N LEU A 129 -6.61 -12.60 -30.11
CA LEU A 129 -6.97 -12.64 -28.69
C LEU A 129 -7.39 -14.03 -28.22
N SER A 130 -7.16 -14.30 -26.95
CA SER A 130 -7.69 -15.49 -26.28
C SER A 130 -9.20 -15.36 -26.04
N ALA A 131 -9.95 -16.44 -26.20
CA ALA A 131 -11.41 -16.44 -25.95
C ALA A 131 -11.76 -16.06 -24.50
N ASN A 132 -10.85 -16.31 -23.55
CA ASN A 132 -11.04 -16.01 -22.12
C ASN A 132 -10.77 -14.54 -21.73
N ASP A 133 -10.21 -13.71 -22.61
CA ASP A 133 -9.96 -12.29 -22.36
C ASP A 133 -11.15 -11.38 -22.70
N GLY A 134 -12.28 -11.95 -23.10
CA GLY A 134 -13.50 -11.22 -23.42
C GLY A 134 -14.21 -10.62 -22.20
N TRP A 135 -15.28 -9.87 -22.46
CA TRP A 135 -16.13 -9.25 -21.44
C TRP A 135 -16.75 -10.26 -20.46
N GLU A 136 -16.99 -11.50 -20.89
CA GLU A 136 -17.56 -12.54 -20.03
C GLU A 136 -16.75 -12.83 -18.77
N GLY A 137 -15.41 -12.87 -18.88
CA GLY A 137 -14.53 -13.11 -17.74
C GLY A 137 -14.57 -11.97 -16.72
N ILE A 138 -14.59 -10.73 -17.21
CA ILE A 138 -14.72 -9.53 -16.36
C ILE A 138 -16.09 -9.49 -15.68
N GLN A 139 -17.17 -9.75 -16.42
CA GLN A 139 -18.53 -9.76 -15.88
C GLN A 139 -18.67 -10.80 -14.77
N PHE A 140 -18.17 -12.02 -15.00
CA PHE A 140 -18.15 -13.07 -13.97
C PHE A 140 -17.41 -12.61 -12.71
N GLN A 141 -16.23 -12.01 -12.87
CA GLN A 141 -15.42 -11.54 -11.75
C GLN A 141 -16.07 -10.39 -10.97
N ILE A 142 -16.65 -9.40 -11.65
CA ILE A 142 -17.38 -8.30 -11.01
C ILE A 142 -18.61 -8.87 -10.28
N GLY A 143 -19.37 -9.74 -10.93
CA GLY A 143 -20.56 -10.38 -10.37
C GLY A 143 -20.24 -11.16 -9.09
N LEU A 144 -19.19 -11.98 -9.12
CA LEU A 144 -18.74 -12.74 -7.94
C LEU A 144 -18.28 -11.82 -6.80
N ASN A 145 -17.50 -10.78 -7.10
CA ASN A 145 -17.04 -9.81 -6.10
C ASN A 145 -18.22 -9.07 -5.44
N LEU A 146 -19.21 -8.65 -6.23
CA LEU A 146 -20.39 -7.96 -5.73
C LEU A 146 -21.27 -8.89 -4.87
N ALA A 147 -21.45 -10.15 -5.30
CA ALA A 147 -22.17 -11.16 -4.54
C ALA A 147 -21.51 -11.44 -3.18
N VAL A 148 -20.19 -11.62 -3.15
CA VAL A 148 -19.42 -11.84 -1.91
C VAL A 148 -19.49 -10.62 -0.99
N PHE A 149 -19.39 -9.41 -1.55
CA PHE A 149 -19.54 -8.17 -0.78
C PHE A 149 -20.94 -8.03 -0.18
N GLY A 150 -21.98 -8.26 -0.97
CA GLY A 150 -23.38 -8.21 -0.52
C GLY A 150 -23.65 -9.21 0.60
N ALA A 151 -23.26 -10.47 0.40
CA ALA A 151 -23.40 -11.53 1.40
C ALA A 151 -22.65 -11.19 2.70
N GLY A 152 -21.41 -10.70 2.60
CA GLY A 152 -20.64 -10.31 3.76
C GLY A 152 -21.21 -9.08 4.48
N LEU A 153 -21.78 -8.11 3.76
CA LEU A 153 -22.40 -6.93 4.37
C LEU A 153 -23.70 -7.30 5.09
N VAL A 154 -24.54 -8.15 4.49
CA VAL A 154 -25.72 -8.71 5.15
C VAL A 154 -25.30 -9.45 6.42
N PHE A 155 -24.27 -10.29 6.34
CA PHE A 155 -23.73 -10.98 7.50
C PHE A 155 -23.20 -10.01 8.57
N PHE A 156 -22.47 -8.96 8.18
CA PHE A 156 -21.98 -7.92 9.10
C PHE A 156 -23.11 -7.21 9.84
N VAL A 157 -24.14 -6.76 9.10
CA VAL A 157 -25.29 -6.05 9.67
C VAL A 157 -26.08 -6.97 10.58
N TRP A 158 -26.45 -8.17 10.10
CA TRP A 158 -27.15 -9.18 10.89
C TRP A 158 -26.40 -9.46 12.20
N ARG A 159 -25.08 -9.65 12.13
CA ARG A 159 -24.25 -9.95 13.30
C ARG A 159 -24.25 -8.82 14.34
N ARG A 160 -24.30 -7.56 13.90
CA ARG A 160 -24.33 -6.36 14.75
C ARG A 160 -25.72 -6.03 15.29
N LEU A 161 -26.79 -6.44 14.59
CA LEU A 161 -28.16 -6.31 15.06
C LEU A 161 -28.53 -7.38 16.11
N PHE A 162 -27.92 -8.56 16.04
CA PHE A 162 -28.12 -9.66 16.99
C PHE A 162 -26.86 -9.96 17.82
N PRO A 163 -26.41 -9.02 18.69
CA PRO A 163 -25.17 -9.16 19.45
C PRO A 163 -25.16 -10.39 20.38
N ARG A 164 -26.32 -10.74 20.94
CA ARG A 164 -26.50 -11.83 21.92
C ARG A 164 -26.34 -13.24 21.32
N LEU A 165 -26.44 -13.39 20.01
CA LEU A 165 -26.30 -14.69 19.34
C LEU A 165 -24.83 -15.15 19.41
N ARG A 166 -24.61 -16.38 19.90
CA ARG A 166 -23.27 -16.98 20.02
C ARG A 166 -23.11 -18.01 18.90
N LEU A 167 -22.09 -17.84 18.07
CA LEU A 167 -21.65 -18.86 17.11
C LEU A 167 -20.47 -19.65 17.72
N PRO A 168 -20.26 -20.92 17.34
CA PRO A 168 -19.20 -21.77 17.93
C PRO A 168 -17.80 -21.15 17.80
N ILE A 169 -17.51 -20.61 16.61
CA ILE A 169 -16.21 -19.98 16.28
C ILE A 169 -16.24 -18.47 16.56
N TRP A 170 -17.44 -17.86 16.51
CA TRP A 170 -17.63 -16.41 16.61
C TRP A 170 -18.56 -16.02 17.77
N HIS A 171 -17.96 -15.82 18.95
CA HIS A 171 -18.65 -15.44 20.18
C HIS A 171 -19.49 -14.15 20.02
N SER A 172 -20.46 -13.95 20.93
CA SER A 172 -21.36 -12.77 21.00
C SER A 172 -20.60 -11.45 20.86
N HIS A 173 -21.01 -10.60 19.92
CA HIS A 173 -20.49 -9.23 19.86
C HIS A 173 -21.05 -8.43 21.04
N PRO A 174 -20.20 -7.82 21.88
CA PRO A 174 -20.69 -7.12 23.08
C PRO A 174 -21.35 -5.76 22.78
N ALA A 175 -21.20 -5.23 21.56
CA ALA A 175 -21.75 -3.94 21.14
C ALA A 175 -22.47 -4.05 19.80
N GLY A 176 -23.57 -3.30 19.67
CA GLY A 176 -24.39 -3.23 18.47
C GLY A 176 -23.75 -2.42 17.33
N LEU A 177 -24.55 -2.13 16.31
CA LEU A 177 -24.14 -1.28 15.20
C LEU A 177 -23.96 0.18 15.68
N PHE A 178 -22.85 0.81 15.28
CA PHE A 178 -22.47 2.18 15.70
C PHE A 178 -22.34 2.37 17.22
N GLU A 179 -21.86 1.35 17.93
CA GLU A 179 -21.53 1.41 19.35
C GLU A 179 -20.07 1.03 19.61
N ARG A 180 -19.35 1.86 20.38
CA ARG A 180 -17.95 1.61 20.76
C ARG A 180 -17.88 0.76 22.02
N ILE A 181 -16.96 -0.21 22.03
CA ILE A 181 -16.68 -1.06 23.20
C ILE A 181 -15.64 -0.38 24.10
N ASN A 182 -15.82 -0.46 25.42
CA ASN A 182 -14.89 0.08 26.40
C ASN A 182 -13.67 -0.83 26.61
N PHE A 183 -12.80 -0.93 25.60
CA PHE A 183 -11.53 -1.66 25.72
C PHE A 183 -10.51 -0.95 26.62
N ASP A 184 -10.64 0.36 26.80
CA ASP A 184 -9.72 1.20 27.59
C ASP A 184 -9.93 1.04 29.11
N GLN A 185 -10.94 0.26 29.53
CA GLN A 185 -11.30 0.03 30.94
C GLN A 185 -11.58 1.33 31.71
N LEU A 186 -12.07 2.35 31.01
CA LEU A 186 -12.43 3.61 31.66
C LEU A 186 -13.64 3.38 32.56
N PRO A 187 -13.71 4.03 33.73
CA PRO A 187 -14.94 4.09 34.52
C PRO A 187 -16.12 4.52 33.64
N PRO A 188 -17.33 3.97 33.83
CA PRO A 188 -18.45 4.17 32.90
C PRO A 188 -18.78 5.64 32.67
N GLY A 189 -18.72 6.48 33.72
CA GLY A 189 -18.91 7.93 33.59
C GLY A 189 -17.85 8.62 32.72
N LYS A 190 -16.57 8.26 32.87
CA LYS A 190 -15.47 8.76 32.02
C LYS A 190 -15.59 8.26 30.59
N PHE A 191 -16.01 7.01 30.39
CA PHE A 191 -16.24 6.44 29.08
C PHE A 191 -17.36 7.17 28.33
N GLN A 192 -18.49 7.42 29.00
CA GLN A 192 -19.62 8.11 28.41
C GLN A 192 -19.34 9.60 28.14
N SER A 193 -18.63 10.28 29.04
CA SER A 193 -18.18 11.67 28.81
C SER A 193 -17.22 11.76 27.61
N LYS A 194 -16.27 10.83 27.48
CA LYS A 194 -15.27 10.84 26.40
C LYS A 194 -15.83 10.44 25.04
N TYR A 195 -16.65 9.40 24.98
CA TYR A 195 -17.09 8.80 23.70
C TYR A 195 -18.58 9.01 23.41
N GLY A 196 -19.41 9.17 24.45
CA GLY A 196 -20.87 9.20 24.31
C GLY A 196 -21.37 10.41 23.54
N MET A 197 -20.89 11.62 23.87
CA MET A 197 -21.32 12.86 23.20
C MET A 197 -20.99 12.89 21.70
N ALA A 198 -19.81 12.39 21.33
CA ALA A 198 -19.33 12.44 19.95
C ALA A 198 -19.91 11.34 19.05
N LEU A 199 -20.01 10.09 19.57
CA LEU A 199 -20.38 8.90 18.78
C LEU A 199 -21.83 8.45 18.95
N ARG A 200 -22.48 8.73 20.10
CA ARG A 200 -23.82 8.23 20.41
C ARG A 200 -24.81 9.39 20.47
N HIS A 201 -25.45 9.68 19.32
CA HIS A 201 -26.54 10.63 19.22
C HIS A 201 -27.86 9.89 19.01
N GLY A 202 -28.78 9.95 19.98
CA GLY A 202 -30.09 9.31 19.90
C GLY A 202 -30.14 7.81 20.28
N SER A 203 -31.33 7.32 20.60
CA SER A 203 -31.61 5.91 20.88
C SER A 203 -31.76 5.08 19.60
N SER A 204 -32.23 5.69 18.50
CA SER A 204 -32.47 5.03 17.22
C SER A 204 -31.19 4.72 16.43
N LEU A 205 -31.22 3.64 15.64
CA LEU A 205 -30.15 3.27 14.72
C LEU A 205 -30.01 4.28 13.56
N SER A 206 -31.12 4.88 13.10
CA SER A 206 -31.12 5.89 12.04
C SER A 206 -30.29 7.11 12.43
N ASP A 207 -30.42 7.56 13.68
CA ASP A 207 -29.76 8.76 14.18
C ASP A 207 -28.26 8.52 14.31
N ARG A 208 -27.87 7.33 14.77
CA ARG A 208 -26.47 6.90 14.84
C ARG A 208 -25.83 6.76 13.46
N ALA A 209 -26.57 6.20 12.50
CA ALA A 209 -26.11 6.11 11.11
C ALA A 209 -25.93 7.50 10.48
N ARG A 210 -26.92 8.39 10.66
CA ARG A 210 -26.82 9.79 10.22
C ARG A 210 -25.65 10.50 10.88
N ARG A 211 -25.43 10.29 12.18
CA ARG A 211 -24.27 10.82 12.91
C ARG A 211 -22.96 10.31 12.30
N PHE A 212 -22.83 9.00 12.07
CA PHE A 212 -21.65 8.42 11.43
C PHE A 212 -21.33 9.05 10.07
N VAL A 213 -22.33 9.26 9.23
CA VAL A 213 -22.13 9.89 7.91
C VAL A 213 -21.75 11.37 8.06
N SER A 214 -22.46 12.11 8.92
CA SER A 214 -22.24 13.55 9.13
C SER A 214 -20.92 13.90 9.82
N LEU A 215 -20.32 12.96 10.57
CA LEU A 215 -19.13 13.21 11.35
C LEU A 215 -17.94 13.53 10.43
N PRO A 216 -17.32 14.73 10.51
CA PRO A 216 -16.17 15.07 9.69
C PRO A 216 -14.95 14.26 10.12
N CYS A 217 -14.19 13.73 9.14
CA CYS A 217 -13.05 12.85 9.43
C CYS A 217 -11.83 13.56 10.02
N ASP A 218 -11.70 14.87 9.79
CA ASP A 218 -10.68 15.76 10.34
C ASP A 218 -11.21 16.62 11.50
N GLY A 219 -12.37 16.29 12.06
CA GLY A 219 -12.94 16.99 13.21
C GLY A 219 -12.20 16.71 14.52
N LYS A 220 -12.27 17.67 15.46
CA LYS A 220 -11.63 17.58 16.79
C LYS A 220 -12.06 16.32 17.56
N ASP A 221 -13.35 16.02 17.55
CA ASP A 221 -13.92 14.81 18.18
C ASP A 221 -13.27 13.53 17.64
N VAL A 222 -13.08 13.44 16.32
CA VAL A 222 -12.49 12.25 15.67
C VAL A 222 -11.03 12.09 16.05
N ILE A 223 -10.28 13.19 16.10
CA ILE A 223 -8.87 13.19 16.49
C ILE A 223 -8.71 12.75 17.96
N GLU A 224 -9.62 13.17 18.84
CA GLU A 224 -9.59 12.75 20.24
C GLU A 224 -9.88 11.25 20.41
N ILE A 225 -10.83 10.72 19.63
CA ILE A 225 -11.28 9.32 19.69
C ILE A 225 -10.30 8.36 19.01
N ALA A 226 -9.95 8.65 17.76
CA ALA A 226 -9.20 7.74 16.88
C ALA A 226 -7.72 8.11 16.80
N GLY A 227 -7.35 9.37 17.02
CA GLY A 227 -5.99 9.89 16.89
C GLY A 227 -5.78 10.76 15.65
N LEU A 228 -4.64 11.46 15.60
CA LEU A 228 -4.31 12.38 14.51
C LEU A 228 -3.95 11.64 13.21
N ASP A 229 -3.10 10.62 13.29
CA ASP A 229 -2.75 9.79 12.13
C ASP A 229 -3.98 9.11 11.51
N ALA A 230 -4.96 8.71 12.34
CA ALA A 230 -6.25 8.20 11.90
C ALA A 230 -7.05 9.22 11.07
N ALA A 231 -7.17 10.46 11.57
CA ALA A 231 -7.88 11.54 10.90
C ALA A 231 -7.27 11.89 9.54
N LEU A 232 -5.93 12.04 9.49
CA LEU A 232 -5.20 12.32 8.26
C LEU A 232 -5.32 11.17 7.26
N SER A 233 -5.25 9.92 7.73
CA SER A 233 -5.48 8.75 6.87
C SER A 233 -6.87 8.76 6.27
N MET A 234 -7.93 8.91 7.09
CA MET A 234 -9.31 8.96 6.59
C MET A 234 -9.50 10.07 5.56
N ARG A 235 -8.93 11.24 5.81
CA ARG A 235 -9.03 12.36 4.87
C ARG A 235 -8.29 12.08 3.55
N LEU A 236 -7.11 11.48 3.60
CA LEU A 236 -6.37 11.11 2.39
C LEU A 236 -7.21 10.14 1.52
N HIS A 237 -7.80 9.11 2.12
CA HIS A 237 -8.60 8.13 1.40
C HIS A 237 -9.84 8.76 0.75
N ALA A 238 -10.53 9.64 1.47
CA ALA A 238 -11.65 10.39 0.91
C ALA A 238 -11.19 11.25 -0.28
N ASP A 239 -10.11 12.01 -0.13
CA ASP A 239 -9.62 12.90 -1.19
C ASP A 239 -9.08 12.11 -2.42
N LEU A 240 -8.51 10.92 -2.22
CA LEU A 240 -8.16 9.99 -3.30
C LEU A 240 -9.41 9.50 -4.06
N GLY A 241 -10.50 9.19 -3.34
CA GLY A 241 -11.78 8.84 -3.96
C GLY A 241 -12.32 9.97 -4.84
N HIS A 242 -12.30 11.21 -4.35
CA HIS A 242 -12.72 12.38 -5.13
C HIS A 242 -11.81 12.62 -6.36
N LEU A 243 -10.50 12.43 -6.21
CA LEU A 243 -9.54 12.55 -7.31
C LEU A 243 -9.87 11.59 -8.45
N PHE A 244 -10.02 10.29 -8.16
CA PHE A 244 -10.32 9.32 -9.21
C PHE A 244 -11.73 9.46 -9.74
N LEU A 245 -12.72 9.86 -8.93
CA LEU A 245 -14.05 10.17 -9.42
C LEU A 245 -14.02 11.29 -10.46
N PHE A 246 -13.25 12.35 -10.19
CA PHE A 246 -13.05 13.44 -11.13
C PHE A 246 -12.34 12.96 -12.41
N LEU A 247 -11.23 12.21 -12.27
CA LEU A 247 -10.50 11.66 -13.42
C LEU A 247 -11.34 10.67 -14.24
N THR A 248 -12.27 9.95 -13.61
CA THR A 248 -13.21 9.03 -14.28
C THR A 248 -14.09 9.75 -15.29
N VAL A 249 -14.53 10.98 -15.00
CA VAL A 249 -15.35 11.77 -15.94
C VAL A 249 -14.60 11.99 -17.25
N PHE A 250 -13.30 12.28 -17.19
CA PHE A 250 -12.48 12.52 -18.38
C PHE A 250 -11.98 11.22 -19.01
N SER A 251 -11.59 10.22 -18.22
CA SER A 251 -11.11 8.95 -18.76
C SER A 251 -12.24 8.20 -19.49
N VAL A 252 -13.43 8.11 -18.90
CA VAL A 252 -14.59 7.47 -19.54
C VAL A 252 -15.21 8.38 -20.60
N GLY A 253 -15.33 9.68 -20.34
CA GLY A 253 -16.00 10.61 -21.24
C GLY A 253 -15.17 11.08 -22.43
N VAL A 254 -13.85 11.02 -22.37
CA VAL A 254 -12.94 11.49 -23.44
C VAL A 254 -12.09 10.35 -23.99
N LEU A 255 -11.37 9.59 -23.14
CA LEU A 255 -10.45 8.57 -23.64
C LEU A 255 -11.15 7.35 -24.24
N ILE A 256 -12.24 6.84 -23.66
CA ILE A 256 -12.95 5.69 -24.24
C ILE A 256 -13.50 6.02 -25.64
N PRO A 257 -14.19 7.16 -25.88
CA PRO A 257 -14.57 7.57 -27.22
C PRO A 257 -13.38 7.71 -28.17
N ILE A 258 -12.25 8.28 -27.72
CA ILE A 258 -11.03 8.35 -28.53
C ILE A 258 -10.53 6.95 -28.90
N HIS A 259 -10.48 6.02 -27.94
CA HIS A 259 -10.05 4.64 -28.20
C HIS A 259 -10.98 3.97 -29.20
N TYR A 260 -12.29 4.12 -29.03
CA TYR A 260 -13.28 3.48 -29.89
C TYR A 260 -13.34 4.08 -31.30
N MET A 261 -13.35 5.41 -31.41
CA MET A 261 -13.43 6.13 -32.69
C MET A 261 -12.12 6.08 -33.47
N SER A 262 -10.97 6.09 -32.80
CA SER A 262 -9.67 6.02 -33.48
C SER A 262 -9.47 4.70 -34.22
N GLY A 263 -10.15 3.62 -33.82
CA GLY A 263 -10.06 2.31 -34.48
C GLY A 263 -11.18 2.04 -35.49
N LYS A 264 -12.15 2.95 -35.65
CA LYS A 264 -13.38 2.73 -36.42
C LYS A 264 -13.46 3.70 -37.59
N ASP A 265 -12.85 3.36 -38.72
CA ASP A 265 -13.27 3.92 -40.01
C ASP A 265 -14.54 3.17 -40.49
N SER A 266 -15.46 3.92 -41.09
CA SER A 266 -16.89 3.64 -41.28
C SER A 266 -17.26 2.32 -42.00
N ASP A 267 -18.33 1.69 -41.49
CA ASP A 267 -19.17 0.61 -42.09
C ASP A 267 -18.77 -0.88 -41.95
N ASP A 268 -17.96 -1.29 -40.96
CA ASP A 268 -17.75 -2.72 -40.68
C ASP A 268 -18.77 -3.32 -39.67
N PRO A 269 -19.66 -4.26 -40.08
CA PRO A 269 -20.64 -4.92 -39.20
C PRO A 269 -20.08 -6.10 -38.39
N TYR A 270 -18.79 -6.39 -38.48
CA TYR A 270 -18.18 -7.67 -38.04
C TYR A 270 -17.38 -7.63 -36.73
N LEU A 271 -17.39 -6.51 -35.99
CA LEU A 271 -16.64 -6.40 -34.72
C LEU A 271 -17.52 -6.80 -33.52
N ASP A 272 -17.37 -8.04 -33.06
CA ASP A 272 -17.77 -8.42 -31.69
C ASP A 272 -16.95 -7.57 -30.71
N VAL A 273 -17.64 -6.81 -29.85
CA VAL A 273 -17.03 -5.84 -28.91
C VAL A 273 -16.02 -6.54 -28.01
N SER A 274 -14.73 -6.38 -28.30
CA SER A 274 -13.66 -6.87 -27.44
C SER A 274 -13.28 -5.82 -26.40
N PHE A 275 -12.96 -6.22 -25.16
CA PHE A 275 -12.62 -5.28 -24.09
C PHE A 275 -11.47 -4.32 -24.49
N GLN A 276 -10.56 -4.80 -25.32
CA GLN A 276 -9.35 -4.07 -25.70
C GLN A 276 -9.62 -2.84 -26.57
N GLU A 277 -10.77 -2.76 -27.25
CA GLU A 277 -11.22 -1.56 -27.96
C GLU A 277 -11.38 -0.34 -27.04
N THR A 278 -11.56 -0.57 -25.74
CA THR A 278 -11.66 0.49 -24.72
C THR A 278 -10.31 0.91 -24.16
N THR A 279 -9.21 0.34 -24.64
CA THR A 279 -7.85 0.58 -24.13
C THR A 279 -6.98 1.29 -25.17
N ILE A 280 -5.85 1.84 -24.72
CA ILE A 280 -4.88 2.49 -25.60
C ILE A 280 -4.37 1.56 -26.72
N GLY A 281 -4.50 0.24 -26.55
CA GLY A 281 -4.10 -0.76 -27.55
C GLY A 281 -4.82 -0.61 -28.90
N ASN A 282 -6.02 -0.02 -28.91
CA ASN A 282 -6.81 0.19 -30.12
C ASN A 282 -6.37 1.44 -30.94
N VAL A 283 -5.52 2.30 -30.37
CA VAL A 283 -5.08 3.52 -31.03
C VAL A 283 -3.88 3.21 -31.95
N PRO A 284 -3.96 3.47 -33.27
CA PRO A 284 -2.89 3.19 -34.20
C PRO A 284 -1.67 4.06 -33.89
N LEU A 285 -0.48 3.47 -33.98
CA LEU A 285 0.80 4.15 -33.74
C LEU A 285 0.95 5.38 -34.65
N GLN A 286 1.53 6.46 -34.13
CA GLN A 286 1.75 7.74 -34.84
C GLN A 286 0.47 8.54 -35.17
N SER A 287 -0.69 8.14 -34.64
CA SER A 287 -1.94 8.88 -34.83
C SER A 287 -2.01 10.17 -34.01
N HIS A 288 -2.70 11.19 -34.54
CA HIS A 288 -2.96 12.44 -33.83
C HIS A 288 -3.80 12.24 -32.55
N TRP A 289 -4.54 11.13 -32.43
CA TRP A 289 -5.33 10.77 -31.25
C TRP A 289 -4.50 10.57 -29.96
N TYR A 290 -3.19 10.35 -30.06
CA TYR A 290 -2.30 10.31 -28.88
C TYR A 290 -2.24 11.64 -28.11
N TRP A 291 -2.52 12.78 -28.75
CA TRP A 291 -2.56 14.07 -28.05
C TRP A 291 -3.64 14.12 -26.96
N GLY A 292 -4.73 13.36 -27.11
CA GLY A 292 -5.74 13.21 -26.04
C GLY A 292 -5.16 12.54 -24.79
N HIS A 293 -4.26 11.57 -24.97
CA HIS A 293 -3.59 10.88 -23.87
C HIS A 293 -2.58 11.80 -23.18
N VAL A 294 -1.82 12.57 -23.95
CA VAL A 294 -0.91 13.60 -23.44
C VAL A 294 -1.66 14.68 -22.66
N ALA A 295 -2.82 15.14 -23.14
CA ALA A 295 -3.65 16.09 -22.39
C ALA A 295 -4.11 15.48 -21.05
N MET A 296 -4.44 14.19 -21.03
CA MET A 296 -4.86 13.46 -19.84
C MET A 296 -3.73 13.26 -18.82
N THR A 297 -2.48 13.09 -19.24
CA THR A 297 -1.33 13.02 -18.31
C THR A 297 -1.15 14.36 -17.61
N TYR A 298 -1.15 15.48 -18.34
CA TYR A 298 -1.06 16.83 -17.75
C TYR A 298 -2.21 17.12 -16.78
N LEU A 299 -3.45 16.73 -17.13
CA LEU A 299 -4.60 16.86 -16.24
C LEU A 299 -4.39 16.06 -14.94
N THR A 300 -3.90 14.83 -15.06
CA THR A 300 -3.63 13.94 -13.94
C THR A 300 -2.56 14.53 -13.01
N VAL A 301 -1.45 15.05 -13.56
CA VAL A 301 -0.39 15.73 -12.81
C VAL A 301 -0.96 16.90 -12.02
N LEU A 302 -1.71 17.78 -12.68
CA LEU A 302 -2.30 18.95 -12.04
C LEU A 302 -3.20 18.55 -10.87
N CYS A 303 -4.03 17.51 -11.06
CA CYS A 303 -4.93 17.03 -10.01
C CYS A 303 -4.18 16.41 -8.82
N VAL A 304 -3.13 15.63 -9.07
CA VAL A 304 -2.30 15.04 -8.01
C VAL A 304 -1.51 16.11 -7.24
N LEU A 305 -0.96 17.12 -7.93
CA LEU A 305 -0.30 18.26 -7.25
C LEU A 305 -1.29 19.06 -6.39
N ARG A 306 -2.52 19.26 -6.87
CA ARG A 306 -3.58 19.92 -6.11
C ARG A 306 -4.00 19.11 -4.88
N LEU A 307 -4.05 17.78 -5.01
CA LEU A 307 -4.27 16.86 -3.89
C LEU A 307 -3.15 17.00 -2.84
N LEU A 308 -1.88 16.97 -3.25
CA LEU A 308 -0.74 17.10 -2.34
C LEU A 308 -0.76 18.43 -1.58
N LYS A 309 -1.02 19.53 -2.28
CA LYS A 309 -1.17 20.86 -1.65
C LYS A 309 -2.30 20.87 -0.61
N ARG A 310 -3.47 20.36 -0.98
CA ARG A 310 -4.62 20.26 -0.06
C ARG A 310 -4.31 19.40 1.17
N GLN A 311 -3.60 18.29 1.00
CA GLN A 311 -3.21 17.40 2.10
C GLN A 311 -2.21 18.07 3.04
N ASP A 312 -1.27 18.86 2.51
CA ASP A 312 -0.36 19.65 3.33
C ASP A 312 -1.12 20.73 4.12
N ASP A 313 -2.02 21.48 3.47
CA ASP A 313 -2.85 22.50 4.12
C ASP A 313 -3.73 21.92 5.25
N VAL A 314 -4.33 20.74 5.04
CA VAL A 314 -5.07 20.02 6.10
C VAL A 314 -4.12 19.58 7.20
N GLY A 315 -2.98 18.97 6.85
CA GLY A 315 -1.98 18.51 7.79
C GLY A 315 -1.47 19.63 8.70
N GLN A 316 -1.24 20.82 8.15
CA GLN A 316 -0.83 22.01 8.90
C GLN A 316 -1.95 22.48 9.84
N ARG A 317 -3.18 22.64 9.34
CA ARG A 317 -4.33 23.08 10.17
C ARG A 317 -4.57 22.17 11.37
N VAL A 318 -4.59 20.87 11.16
CA VAL A 318 -4.85 19.91 12.24
C VAL A 318 -3.66 19.84 13.21
N ASN A 319 -2.42 20.01 12.72
CA ASN A 319 -1.24 20.09 13.59
C ASN A 319 -1.20 21.37 14.45
N VAL A 320 -1.77 22.49 13.99
CA VAL A 320 -1.87 23.72 14.79
C VAL A 320 -2.76 23.48 16.00
N ASP A 321 -3.91 22.82 15.83
CA ASP A 321 -4.80 22.45 16.93
C ASP A 321 -4.12 21.49 17.94
N SER A 322 -3.18 20.65 17.49
CA SER A 322 -2.42 19.71 18.33
C SER A 322 -1.18 20.31 19.01
N THR A 323 -0.84 21.59 18.76
CA THR A 323 0.33 22.27 19.38
C THR A 323 0.28 22.33 20.91
N ARG A 324 -0.90 22.11 21.51
CA ARG A 324 -1.07 21.97 22.96
C ARG A 324 -0.45 20.67 23.51
N ALA A 325 -0.30 19.64 22.67
CA ALA A 325 0.31 18.38 23.05
C ALA A 325 1.77 18.56 23.48
N VAL A 326 2.23 17.72 24.41
CA VAL A 326 3.58 17.82 24.99
C VAL A 326 4.64 17.64 23.92
N GLY A 327 4.46 16.74 22.95
CA GLY A 327 5.43 16.49 21.88
C GLY A 327 5.79 17.74 21.05
N HIS A 328 4.85 18.66 20.80
CA HIS A 328 5.12 19.89 20.00
C HIS A 328 6.03 20.89 20.70
N ARG A 329 6.07 20.83 22.02
CA ARG A 329 6.90 21.70 22.86
C ARG A 329 8.13 20.98 23.39
N SER A 330 8.34 19.72 22.99
CA SER A 330 9.42 18.89 23.52
C SER A 330 10.49 18.62 22.47
N VAL A 331 11.74 18.62 22.93
CA VAL A 331 12.92 18.22 22.17
C VAL A 331 13.55 17.02 22.85
N LEU A 332 13.97 16.05 22.05
CA LEU A 332 14.78 14.93 22.50
C LEU A 332 16.24 15.24 22.15
N ILE A 333 17.06 15.41 23.17
CA ILE A 333 18.51 15.38 23.05
C ILE A 333 18.90 13.91 22.94
N SER A 334 19.33 13.45 21.76
CA SER A 334 19.64 12.03 21.52
C SER A 334 21.05 11.63 21.94
N SER A 335 21.98 12.58 21.95
CA SER A 335 23.37 12.37 22.37
C SER A 335 24.06 13.72 22.60
N GLY A 336 25.20 13.71 23.30
CA GLY A 336 26.04 14.89 23.48
C GLY A 336 26.13 15.41 24.92
N LEU A 337 25.29 14.90 25.83
CA LEU A 337 25.33 15.27 27.23
C LEU A 337 26.39 14.46 28.00
N PRO A 338 27.10 15.08 28.97
CA PRO A 338 27.95 14.35 29.92
C PRO A 338 27.18 13.29 30.70
N LYS A 339 27.81 12.15 30.97
CA LYS A 339 27.16 10.99 31.62
C LYS A 339 26.81 11.22 33.10
N ASP A 340 27.49 12.15 33.75
CA ASP A 340 27.30 12.44 35.18
C ASP A 340 26.25 13.53 35.41
N MET A 341 25.64 14.04 34.34
CA MET A 341 24.71 15.17 34.40
C MET A 341 23.32 14.76 34.87
N ASN A 342 22.83 15.39 35.93
CA ASN A 342 21.48 15.18 36.46
C ASN A 342 20.44 16.13 35.82
N SER A 343 19.15 15.78 35.91
CA SER A 343 18.03 16.61 35.38
C SER A 343 18.03 18.04 35.92
N PHE A 344 18.39 18.23 37.20
CA PHE A 344 18.50 19.55 37.83
C PHE A 344 19.69 20.35 37.28
N GLN A 345 20.86 19.72 37.17
CA GLN A 345 22.05 20.35 36.61
C GLN A 345 21.84 20.74 35.14
N LEU A 346 21.20 19.86 34.34
CA LEU A 346 20.82 20.17 32.97
C LEU A 346 19.88 21.37 32.90
N ARG A 347 18.88 21.45 33.78
CA ARG A 347 17.96 22.60 33.86
C ARG A 347 18.73 23.88 34.11
N GLN A 348 19.66 23.86 35.06
CA GLN A 348 20.46 25.02 35.44
C GLN A 348 21.36 25.47 34.29
N SER A 349 22.03 24.54 33.60
CA SER A 349 22.87 24.84 32.44
C SER A 349 22.05 25.42 31.28
N LEU A 350 20.87 24.86 30.98
CA LEU A 350 19.99 25.37 29.93
C LEU A 350 19.36 26.72 30.31
N ALA A 351 19.06 26.96 31.58
CA ALA A 351 18.53 28.22 32.08
C ALA A 351 19.54 29.39 32.02
N LYS A 352 20.85 29.10 31.91
CA LYS A 352 21.86 30.11 31.62
C LYS A 352 21.83 30.57 30.16
N ILE A 353 21.38 29.69 29.25
CA ILE A 353 21.45 29.89 27.79
C ILE A 353 20.09 30.33 27.22
N CYS A 354 18.99 29.87 27.83
CA CYS A 354 17.62 30.20 27.47
C CYS A 354 16.90 30.79 28.67
N CYS A 355 15.82 31.55 28.44
CA CYS A 355 15.04 32.10 29.54
C CYS A 355 14.51 30.96 30.44
N PRO A 356 14.69 31.03 31.77
CA PRO A 356 14.25 29.97 32.69
C PRO A 356 12.72 29.76 32.65
N ALA A 357 11.95 30.79 32.32
CA ALA A 357 10.49 30.73 32.13
C ALA A 357 10.08 29.90 30.90
N ASP A 358 10.97 29.74 29.92
CA ASP A 358 10.70 28.98 28.70
C ASP A 358 10.87 27.48 28.90
N ILE A 359 11.60 27.05 29.93
CA ILE A 359 11.85 25.64 30.23
C ILE A 359 10.83 25.16 31.26
N LYS A 360 9.87 24.35 30.81
CA LYS A 360 8.87 23.75 31.69
C LYS A 360 9.48 22.59 32.49
N ALA A 361 10.11 21.63 31.81
CA ALA A 361 10.69 20.46 32.45
C ALA A 361 11.90 19.92 31.70
N THR A 362 12.85 19.34 32.44
CA THR A 362 14.01 18.63 31.90
C THR A 362 14.05 17.25 32.54
N VAL A 363 14.12 16.21 31.72
CA VAL A 363 14.18 14.81 32.18
C VAL A 363 15.36 14.14 31.51
N VAL A 364 16.42 13.92 32.27
CA VAL A 364 17.57 13.13 31.82
C VAL A 364 17.20 11.65 31.83
N ILE A 365 17.56 10.97 30.75
CA ILE A 365 17.32 9.54 30.58
C ILE A 365 18.46 8.80 31.26
N HIS A 366 18.10 7.86 32.12
CA HIS A 366 19.03 7.02 32.85
C HIS A 366 19.03 5.61 32.28
N ASP A 367 20.15 4.91 32.38
CA ASP A 367 20.23 3.50 32.02
C ASP A 367 19.54 2.65 33.09
N LEU A 368 18.30 2.27 32.80
CA LEU A 368 17.47 1.42 33.65
C LEU A 368 17.22 0.04 33.02
N GLN A 369 18.03 -0.38 32.04
CA GLN A 369 17.78 -1.62 31.31
C GLN A 369 17.78 -2.85 32.23
N SER A 370 18.69 -2.88 33.20
CA SER A 370 18.77 -3.94 34.22
C SER A 370 17.52 -3.96 35.12
N LEU A 371 17.06 -2.77 35.55
CA LEU A 371 15.83 -2.62 36.34
C LEU A 371 14.61 -3.10 35.57
N TYR A 372 14.44 -2.64 34.31
CA TYR A 372 13.32 -3.06 33.47
C TYR A 372 13.33 -4.56 33.20
N ARG A 373 14.50 -5.17 32.99
CA ARG A 373 14.62 -6.62 32.83
C ARG A 373 14.11 -7.39 34.06
N ILE A 374 14.41 -6.90 35.25
CA ILE A 374 13.96 -7.50 36.51
C ILE A 374 12.45 -7.28 36.72
N LEU A 375 11.94 -6.07 36.44
CA LEU A 375 10.52 -5.77 36.51
C LEU A 375 9.71 -6.64 35.54
N ASP A 376 10.17 -6.77 34.29
CA ASP A 376 9.56 -7.63 33.28
C ASP A 376 9.58 -9.10 33.70
N GLN A 377 10.69 -9.57 34.27
CA GLN A 377 10.79 -10.92 34.84
C GLN A 377 9.77 -11.12 35.96
N ARG A 378 9.64 -10.18 36.90
CA ARG A 378 8.64 -10.25 37.97
C ARG A 378 7.21 -10.25 37.46
N VAL A 379 6.89 -9.43 36.47
CA VAL A 379 5.57 -9.41 35.83
C VAL A 379 5.28 -10.75 35.15
N LYS A 380 6.27 -11.32 34.44
CA LYS A 380 6.16 -12.66 33.83
C LYS A 380 5.92 -13.74 34.88
N LEU A 381 6.71 -13.76 35.96
CA LEU A 381 6.56 -14.72 37.05
C LEU A 381 5.21 -14.59 37.76
N ARG A 382 4.75 -13.36 38.03
CA ARG A 382 3.42 -13.11 38.59
C ARG A 382 2.31 -13.61 37.67
N ASN A 383 2.44 -13.39 36.36
CA ASN A 383 1.47 -13.87 35.39
C ASN A 383 1.49 -15.39 35.27
N GLU A 384 2.68 -16.01 35.27
CA GLU A 384 2.88 -17.47 35.30
C GLU A 384 2.22 -18.09 36.54
N TYR A 385 2.48 -17.53 37.72
CA TYR A 385 1.89 -17.98 38.99
C TYR A 385 0.36 -17.89 38.98
N ASN A 386 -0.19 -16.73 38.61
CA ASN A 386 -1.63 -16.54 38.51
C ASN A 386 -2.28 -17.48 37.50
N ARG A 387 -1.61 -17.72 36.36
CA ARG A 387 -2.07 -18.68 35.35
C ARG A 387 -2.06 -20.10 35.91
N LEU A 388 -0.97 -20.52 36.55
CA LEU A 388 -0.85 -21.86 37.15
C LEU A 388 -1.99 -22.11 38.15
N LEU A 389 -2.17 -21.22 39.13
CA LEU A 389 -3.21 -21.36 40.15
C LEU A 389 -4.63 -21.34 39.56
N THR A 390 -4.92 -20.43 38.63
CA THR A 390 -6.24 -20.42 37.97
C THR A 390 -6.49 -21.67 37.14
N THR A 391 -5.45 -22.27 36.55
CA THR A 391 -5.59 -23.49 35.75
C THR A 391 -5.97 -24.67 36.64
N TYR A 392 -5.27 -24.86 37.77
CA TYR A 392 -5.59 -25.91 38.73
C TYR A 392 -6.92 -25.67 39.45
N ALA A 393 -7.22 -24.44 39.86
CA ALA A 393 -8.52 -24.11 40.44
C ALA A 393 -9.67 -24.45 39.47
N ARG A 394 -9.49 -24.17 38.18
CA ARG A 394 -10.48 -24.53 37.16
C ARG A 394 -10.53 -26.01 36.84
N ALA A 395 -9.39 -26.70 36.85
CA ALA A 395 -9.33 -28.15 36.69
C ALA A 395 -10.10 -28.85 37.81
N ASN A 396 -9.89 -28.45 39.06
CA ASN A 396 -10.58 -29.00 40.23
C ASN A 396 -12.10 -28.74 40.14
N SER A 397 -12.51 -27.54 39.72
CA SER A 397 -13.92 -27.20 39.50
C SER A 397 -14.58 -27.79 38.24
N GLY A 398 -13.82 -28.48 37.38
CA GLY A 398 -14.30 -29.00 36.08
C GLY A 398 -14.52 -27.94 34.97
N THR A 399 -14.29 -26.65 35.23
CA THR A 399 -14.55 -25.54 34.28
C THR A 399 -13.39 -25.21 33.34
N LEU A 400 -12.37 -26.06 33.26
CA LEU A 400 -11.20 -25.85 32.41
C LEU A 400 -11.54 -25.98 30.90
N PRO A 401 -11.11 -25.03 30.04
CA PRO A 401 -11.31 -25.13 28.60
C PRO A 401 -10.67 -26.40 28.00
N GLY A 402 -11.36 -27.06 27.06
CA GLY A 402 -10.89 -28.29 26.42
C GLY A 402 -9.51 -28.15 25.75
N CYS A 403 -9.27 -27.05 25.03
CA CYS A 403 -7.98 -26.81 24.38
C CYS A 403 -6.81 -26.77 25.38
N VAL A 404 -7.02 -26.25 26.59
CA VAL A 404 -5.98 -26.21 27.64
C VAL A 404 -5.86 -27.56 28.35
N ARG A 405 -6.99 -28.28 28.51
CA ARG A 405 -7.04 -29.62 29.11
C ARG A 405 -6.23 -30.63 28.31
N TRP A 406 -6.40 -30.64 26.99
CA TRP A 406 -5.70 -31.57 26.08
C TRP A 406 -4.34 -31.04 25.63
N CYS A 407 -4.16 -29.72 25.54
CA CYS A 407 -2.90 -29.11 25.11
C CYS A 407 -2.48 -27.98 26.06
N PRO A 408 -1.92 -28.30 27.24
CA PRO A 408 -1.43 -27.30 28.19
C PRO A 408 -0.26 -26.46 27.61
N GLY A 409 -0.06 -25.28 28.19
CA GLY A 409 0.97 -24.33 27.78
C GLY A 409 0.56 -22.87 28.00
N GLY A 410 1.29 -21.95 27.39
CA GLY A 410 1.01 -20.50 27.44
C GLY A 410 -0.22 -20.08 26.63
N VAL A 411 -0.57 -18.79 26.60
CA VAL A 411 -1.74 -18.31 25.82
C VAL A 411 -1.52 -18.53 24.32
N CYS A 412 -0.31 -18.27 23.81
CA CYS A 412 -0.02 -18.25 22.37
C CYS A 412 0.23 -19.64 21.76
N CYS A 413 1.04 -20.49 22.39
CA CYS A 413 1.36 -21.83 21.90
C CYS A 413 1.36 -22.91 23.02
N PRO A 414 1.04 -24.18 22.70
CA PRO A 414 1.19 -25.29 23.63
C PRO A 414 2.65 -25.55 23.91
N SER A 415 2.97 -25.91 25.15
CA SER A 415 4.32 -26.27 25.54
C SER A 415 4.46 -27.78 25.55
N VAL A 416 5.23 -28.29 24.60
CA VAL A 416 5.56 -29.72 24.46
C VAL A 416 5.90 -30.41 25.79
N PRO A 417 6.77 -29.86 26.68
CA PRO A 417 7.09 -30.53 27.93
C PRO A 417 5.89 -30.63 28.90
N GLU A 418 5.04 -29.61 28.98
CA GLU A 418 3.84 -29.67 29.84
C GLU A 418 2.83 -30.70 29.31
N VAL A 419 2.66 -30.78 27.99
CA VAL A 419 1.80 -31.78 27.34
C VAL A 419 2.28 -33.18 27.72
N ILE A 420 3.55 -33.50 27.48
CA ILE A 420 4.11 -34.82 27.81
C ILE A 420 3.88 -35.17 29.28
N SER A 421 4.23 -34.26 30.21
CA SER A 421 4.07 -34.51 31.64
C SER A 421 2.61 -34.72 32.06
N SER A 422 1.68 -34.00 31.43
CA SER A 422 0.24 -34.08 31.75
C SER A 422 -0.37 -35.41 31.28
N TYR A 423 0.07 -35.92 30.13
CA TYR A 423 -0.39 -37.21 29.61
C TYR A 423 0.21 -38.38 30.38
N VAL A 424 1.49 -38.32 30.77
CA VAL A 424 2.13 -39.34 31.62
C VAL A 424 1.40 -39.50 32.95
N SER A 425 0.88 -38.42 33.51
CA SER A 425 0.10 -38.43 34.77
C SER A 425 -1.41 -38.57 34.57
N CYS A 426 -1.88 -38.87 33.35
CA CYS A 426 -3.29 -39.04 33.00
C CYS A 426 -4.21 -37.87 33.46
N LEU A 427 -3.67 -36.66 33.56
CA LEU A 427 -4.41 -35.49 34.04
C LEU A 427 -5.64 -35.11 33.19
N PRO A 428 -5.60 -35.21 31.84
CA PRO A 428 -6.78 -34.92 31.02
C PRO A 428 -7.97 -35.81 31.40
N CYS A 429 -7.73 -37.10 31.60
CA CYS A 429 -8.73 -38.09 31.99
C CYS A 429 -9.19 -37.90 33.45
N ARG A 430 -8.24 -37.69 34.37
CA ARG A 430 -8.55 -37.48 35.80
C ARG A 430 -9.41 -36.23 36.03
N SER A 431 -9.20 -35.17 35.26
CA SER A 431 -9.99 -33.94 35.35
C SER A 431 -11.47 -34.11 34.98
N LEU A 432 -11.81 -35.16 34.22
CA LEU A 432 -13.18 -35.53 33.87
C LEU A 432 -13.81 -36.47 34.90
N CYS A 433 -13.04 -37.40 35.45
CA CYS A 433 -13.56 -38.45 36.34
C CYS A 433 -13.59 -38.06 37.83
N CYS A 434 -12.73 -37.12 38.27
CA CYS A 434 -12.52 -36.80 39.68
C CYS A 434 -12.73 -35.29 39.96
N SER A 435 -13.84 -34.72 39.51
CA SER A 435 -14.19 -33.34 39.85
C SER A 435 -14.56 -33.25 41.33
N VAL A 436 -13.77 -32.51 42.11
CA VAL A 436 -14.06 -32.25 43.52
C VAL A 436 -15.06 -31.09 43.60
N PRO A 437 -16.21 -31.23 44.29
CA PRO A 437 -17.23 -30.18 44.36
C PRO A 437 -16.81 -28.92 45.17
N SER A 438 -15.59 -28.86 45.68
CA SER A 438 -15.09 -27.70 46.44
C SER A 438 -14.86 -26.48 45.54
N GLN A 439 -15.74 -25.48 45.69
CA GLN A 439 -15.83 -24.23 44.90
C GLN A 439 -14.75 -23.18 45.24
N VAL A 440 -13.46 -23.54 45.36
CA VAL A 440 -12.43 -22.52 45.61
C VAL A 440 -12.18 -21.73 44.34
N GLN A 441 -12.84 -20.57 44.21
CA GLN A 441 -12.59 -19.63 43.12
C GLN A 441 -11.33 -18.81 43.42
N TYR A 442 -10.22 -19.15 42.75
CA TYR A 442 -8.99 -18.39 42.89
C TYR A 442 -9.18 -16.92 42.44
N SER A 443 -8.81 -16.00 43.33
CA SER A 443 -8.75 -14.56 43.09
C SER A 443 -7.43 -14.02 43.65
N PRO A 444 -6.58 -13.34 42.83
CA PRO A 444 -5.27 -12.89 43.27
C PRO A 444 -5.28 -11.98 44.52
N GLU A 445 -6.39 -11.26 44.74
CA GLU A 445 -6.53 -10.29 45.83
C GLU A 445 -7.23 -10.86 47.06
N HIS A 446 -7.96 -11.99 46.93
CA HIS A 446 -8.86 -12.48 47.98
C HIS A 446 -8.53 -13.90 48.47
N SER A 447 -7.79 -14.70 47.70
CA SER A 447 -7.44 -16.07 48.08
C SER A 447 -6.27 -16.08 49.06
N GLY A 448 -6.47 -16.69 50.22
CA GLY A 448 -5.45 -16.82 51.26
C GLY A 448 -4.54 -18.05 51.05
N ALA A 449 -3.52 -18.20 51.90
CA ALA A 449 -2.58 -19.33 51.82
C ALA A 449 -3.26 -20.71 51.92
N ARG A 450 -4.34 -20.83 52.69
CA ARG A 450 -5.14 -22.06 52.82
C ARG A 450 -5.83 -22.45 51.52
N ASP A 451 -6.40 -21.46 50.82
CA ASP A 451 -7.05 -21.68 49.52
C ASP A 451 -6.03 -22.08 48.45
N ILE A 452 -4.85 -21.48 48.49
CA ILE A 452 -3.77 -21.82 47.55
C ILE A 452 -3.28 -23.25 47.82
N ALA A 453 -3.12 -23.64 49.08
CA ALA A 453 -2.72 -25.00 49.45
C ALA A 453 -3.74 -26.05 48.99
N SER A 454 -5.05 -25.78 49.15
CA SER A 454 -6.11 -26.69 48.70
C SER A 454 -6.18 -26.79 47.17
N ILE A 455 -5.98 -25.68 46.43
CA ILE A 455 -5.89 -25.70 44.97
C ILE A 455 -4.75 -26.60 44.50
N LEU A 456 -3.59 -26.49 45.16
CA LEU A 456 -2.38 -27.20 44.78
C LEU A 456 -2.34 -28.66 45.27
N GLU A 457 -3.25 -29.10 46.15
CA GLU A 457 -3.31 -30.47 46.70
C GLU A 457 -3.45 -31.58 45.65
N ASN A 458 -3.97 -31.24 44.46
CA ASN A 458 -4.06 -32.16 43.31
C ASN A 458 -3.07 -31.86 42.18
N ALA A 459 -2.21 -30.83 42.34
CA ALA A 459 -1.22 -30.45 41.34
C ALA A 459 -0.02 -31.40 41.28
N LEU A 460 0.65 -31.45 40.12
CA LEU A 460 1.90 -32.18 39.93
C LEU A 460 3.00 -31.68 40.88
N LEU A 461 3.88 -32.57 41.32
CA LEU A 461 5.02 -32.21 42.19
C LEU A 461 5.87 -31.09 41.57
N ARG A 462 6.15 -31.19 40.27
CA ARG A 462 6.87 -30.16 39.50
C ARG A 462 6.23 -28.79 39.63
N ASP A 463 4.91 -28.71 39.50
CA ASP A 463 4.16 -27.45 39.47
C ASP A 463 4.00 -26.87 40.87
N ARG A 464 3.90 -27.71 41.91
CA ARG A 464 3.98 -27.26 43.31
C ARG A 464 5.32 -26.63 43.63
N LEU A 465 6.41 -27.31 43.26
CA LEU A 465 7.77 -26.79 43.44
C LEU A 465 7.99 -25.51 42.65
N ARG A 466 7.42 -25.41 41.44
CA ARG A 466 7.46 -24.20 40.62
C ARG A 466 6.65 -23.06 41.23
N ALA A 467 5.45 -23.32 41.73
CA ALA A 467 4.63 -22.31 42.41
C ALA A 467 5.34 -21.77 43.67
N ALA A 468 5.92 -22.65 44.48
CA ALA A 468 6.69 -22.28 45.66
C ALA A 468 7.95 -21.48 45.32
N SER A 469 8.68 -21.85 44.26
CA SER A 469 9.88 -21.12 43.84
C SER A 469 9.55 -19.73 43.30
N ILE A 470 8.48 -19.59 42.49
CA ILE A 470 8.01 -18.30 42.00
C ILE A 470 7.61 -17.40 43.18
N GLN A 471 6.86 -17.94 44.15
CA GLN A 471 6.44 -17.20 45.32
C GLN A 471 7.64 -16.68 46.12
N LYS A 472 8.63 -17.55 46.39
CA LYS A 472 9.89 -17.16 47.04
C LYS A 472 10.64 -16.07 46.27
N GLU A 473 10.69 -16.15 44.95
CA GLU A 473 11.35 -15.14 44.11
C GLU A 473 10.61 -13.80 44.12
N LEU A 474 9.28 -13.82 44.10
CA LEU A 474 8.44 -12.62 44.18
C LEU A 474 8.54 -11.94 45.55
N GLU A 475 8.54 -12.72 46.63
CA GLU A 475 8.70 -12.26 48.03
C GLU A 475 10.11 -11.75 48.30
N SER A 476 11.15 -12.38 47.73
CA SER A 476 12.51 -11.88 47.84
C SER A 476 12.58 -10.48 47.23
N PHE A 477 13.07 -9.48 47.96
CA PHE A 477 13.32 -8.15 47.40
C PHE A 477 14.81 -8.01 47.08
N PRO A 478 15.23 -7.96 45.81
CA PRO A 478 16.65 -7.89 45.47
C PRO A 478 17.21 -6.51 45.83
N SER A 479 17.95 -6.41 46.93
CA SER A 479 18.61 -5.17 47.40
C SER A 479 19.51 -4.55 46.33
N HIS A 480 20.18 -5.38 45.52
CA HIS A 480 20.99 -4.95 44.38
C HIS A 480 20.23 -4.07 43.37
N VAL A 481 18.90 -4.16 43.28
CA VAL A 481 18.09 -3.29 42.41
C VAL A 481 18.07 -1.85 42.92
N LEU A 482 18.02 -1.66 44.23
CA LEU A 482 18.12 -0.32 44.83
C LEU A 482 19.51 0.26 44.59
N ASP A 483 20.55 -0.57 44.68
CA ASP A 483 21.93 -0.16 44.37
C ASP A 483 22.09 0.21 42.88
N LEU A 484 21.53 -0.58 41.96
CA LEU A 484 21.50 -0.27 40.53
C LEU A 484 20.73 1.03 40.24
N TYR A 485 19.60 1.22 40.91
CA TYR A 485 18.80 2.43 40.77
C TYR A 485 19.48 3.66 41.39
N ALA A 486 20.23 3.49 42.48
CA ALA A 486 21.01 4.54 43.12
C ALA A 486 22.22 4.94 42.27
N LYS A 487 22.93 3.96 41.69
CA LYS A 487 24.10 4.16 40.80
C LYS A 487 23.74 4.68 39.41
N ARG A 488 22.46 4.71 39.03
CA ARG A 488 21.95 4.97 37.68
C ARG A 488 22.79 6.02 36.93
N GLN A 489 23.38 5.63 35.81
CA GLN A 489 24.15 6.54 34.96
C GLN A 489 23.23 7.18 33.93
N SER A 490 23.47 8.44 33.57
CA SER A 490 22.75 9.01 32.45
C SER A 490 23.25 8.42 31.13
N THR A 491 22.34 8.27 30.17
CA THR A 491 22.68 7.75 28.84
C THR A 491 23.27 8.82 27.91
N GLY A 492 23.37 10.07 28.37
CA GLY A 492 23.70 11.23 27.55
C GLY A 492 22.52 11.73 26.70
N ALA A 493 21.31 11.25 26.98
CA ALA A 493 20.07 11.68 26.33
C ALA A 493 19.11 12.33 27.35
N ALA A 494 18.29 13.28 26.89
CA ALA A 494 17.34 13.97 27.75
C ALA A 494 16.12 14.48 26.96
N PHE A 495 14.96 14.53 27.62
CA PHE A 495 13.81 15.27 27.14
C PHE A 495 13.78 16.67 27.75
N VAL A 496 13.66 17.68 26.89
CA VAL A 496 13.48 19.07 27.31
C VAL A 496 12.11 19.52 26.84
N VAL A 497 11.26 19.92 27.78
CA VAL A 497 9.89 20.39 27.53
C VAL A 497 9.87 21.90 27.72
N PHE A 498 9.48 22.62 26.67
CA PHE A 498 9.36 24.07 26.66
C PHE A 498 7.92 24.51 27.01
N SER A 499 7.78 25.76 27.44
CA SER A 499 6.49 26.39 27.74
C SER A 499 5.67 26.59 26.46
N THR A 500 6.33 27.04 25.39
CA THR A 500 5.76 27.39 24.08
C THR A 500 6.51 26.71 22.93
N VAL A 501 5.85 26.57 21.78
CA VAL A 501 6.49 26.04 20.54
C VAL A 501 7.53 27.02 20.02
N LYS A 502 7.30 28.33 20.19
CA LYS A 502 8.27 29.39 19.80
C LYS A 502 9.58 29.22 20.55
N ALA A 503 9.55 29.10 21.88
CA ALA A 503 10.76 28.87 22.68
C ALA A 503 11.53 27.61 22.27
N LYS A 504 10.79 26.56 21.88
CA LYS A 504 11.37 25.31 21.37
C LYS A 504 12.08 25.53 20.01
N LEU A 505 11.50 26.30 19.10
CA LEU A 505 12.11 26.64 17.81
C LEU A 505 13.33 27.57 18.00
N ASP A 506 13.23 28.56 18.88
CA ASP A 506 14.33 29.46 19.22
C ASP A 506 15.52 28.68 19.81
N PHE A 507 15.25 27.65 20.62
CA PHE A 507 16.28 26.74 21.13
C PHE A 507 16.92 25.90 20.02
N ASP A 508 16.11 25.27 19.16
CA ASP A 508 16.60 24.47 18.03
C ASP A 508 17.51 25.32 17.11
N GLU A 509 17.13 26.57 16.84
CA GLU A 509 17.89 27.52 16.04
C GLU A 509 19.22 27.89 16.70
N ARG A 510 19.23 28.18 18.00
CA ARG A 510 20.47 28.46 18.76
C ARG A 510 21.46 27.28 18.71
N VAL A 511 20.98 26.04 18.84
CA VAL A 511 21.85 24.86 18.74
C VAL A 511 22.41 24.72 17.32
N ARG A 512 21.58 24.91 16.29
CA ARG A 512 22.03 24.87 14.89
C ARG A 512 23.11 25.91 14.61
N LEU A 513 22.94 27.14 15.13
CA LEU A 513 23.92 28.22 14.99
C LEU A 513 25.23 27.91 15.75
N ALA A 514 25.14 27.35 16.96
CA ALA A 514 26.32 26.95 17.74
C ALA A 514 27.13 25.84 17.05
N GLN A 515 26.47 24.91 16.34
CA GLN A 515 27.13 23.83 15.59
C GLN A 515 27.75 24.30 14.27
N LYS A 516 27.10 25.24 13.56
CA LYS A 516 27.61 25.79 12.29
C LYS A 516 28.98 26.46 12.46
N ARG A 517 29.25 27.06 13.62
CA ARG A 517 30.55 27.68 13.99
C ARG A 517 31.74 26.69 14.07
N GLN A 518 31.50 25.38 14.05
CA GLN A 518 32.52 24.35 14.28
C GLN A 518 32.99 23.64 12.99
N LEU A 519 32.24 23.77 11.89
CA LEU A 519 32.66 23.28 10.58
C LEU A 519 33.62 24.33 9.97
N PRO A 520 34.78 23.94 9.41
CA PRO A 520 35.64 24.88 8.68
C PRO A 520 34.83 25.48 7.53
N GLU A 521 34.79 26.81 7.45
CA GLU A 521 34.13 27.54 6.37
C GLU A 521 34.76 27.15 5.02
N ILE A 522 34.13 26.23 4.29
CA ILE A 522 34.23 26.24 2.83
C ILE A 522 33.31 27.36 2.38
N VAL A 523 33.87 28.57 2.29
CA VAL A 523 33.17 29.78 1.82
C VAL A 523 32.76 29.56 0.37
N PHE A 524 31.45 29.47 0.11
CA PHE A 524 30.91 29.69 -1.23
C PHE A 524 30.44 31.15 -1.35
N PRO A 525 30.74 31.88 -2.45
CA PRO A 525 30.68 33.35 -2.49
C PRO A 525 29.29 34.00 -2.50
N TRP A 526 28.20 33.26 -2.28
CA TRP A 526 26.85 33.73 -2.61
C TRP A 526 25.82 33.70 -1.45
N ASP A 527 26.17 33.17 -0.28
CA ASP A 527 25.27 33.14 0.89
C ASP A 527 25.65 34.20 1.94
N VAL A 528 25.47 35.47 1.61
CA VAL A 528 25.62 36.58 2.58
C VAL A 528 24.34 36.66 3.43
N MET A 529 24.30 35.86 4.50
CA MET A 529 23.38 36.12 5.61
C MET A 529 23.81 37.41 6.34
N SER A 530 22.82 38.19 6.81
CA SER A 530 23.04 39.48 7.45
C SER A 530 23.92 39.36 8.71
N HIS A 531 25.05 40.07 8.71
CA HIS A 531 25.99 40.23 9.85
C HIS A 531 25.30 40.61 11.19
N ARG A 532 24.07 41.14 11.13
CA ARG A 532 23.27 41.61 12.27
C ARG A 532 22.73 40.49 13.17
N ASP A 533 22.52 39.29 12.63
CA ASP A 533 22.05 38.14 13.41
C ASP A 533 23.22 37.38 14.06
N LEU A 534 24.41 37.48 13.45
CA LEU A 534 25.67 36.95 13.98
C LEU A 534 26.14 37.72 15.21
N THR A 535 26.06 39.06 15.21
CA THR A 535 26.47 39.92 16.33
C THR A 535 25.56 39.78 17.56
N LYS A 536 24.27 39.49 17.39
CA LYS A 536 23.33 39.29 18.52
C LYS A 536 23.64 38.06 19.39
N LEU A 537 24.33 37.07 18.85
CA LEU A 537 24.81 35.91 19.62
C LEU A 537 26.21 36.12 20.20
N GLU A 538 26.92 37.16 19.76
CA GLU A 538 28.28 37.50 20.16
C GLU A 538 28.31 38.34 21.46
N GLU A 539 27.20 39.01 21.79
CA GLU A 539 27.06 39.86 23.00
C GLU A 539 26.72 39.12 24.30
N GLN A 540 26.55 37.80 24.32
CA GLN A 540 26.25 37.05 25.56
C GLN A 540 27.47 36.29 26.12
N PRO A 541 27.97 36.59 27.34
CA PRO A 541 29.15 35.98 27.96
C PRO A 541 28.88 34.56 28.53
N VAL A 542 28.08 33.74 27.83
CA VAL A 542 27.59 32.45 28.33
C VAL A 542 28.33 31.28 27.66
N ASP A 543 28.84 30.34 28.47
CA ASP A 543 29.47 29.10 27.99
C ASP A 543 28.51 28.25 27.13
N THR A 544 28.64 28.38 25.81
CA THR A 544 27.86 27.62 24.80
C THR A 544 28.48 26.25 24.47
N SER A 545 29.51 25.82 25.19
CA SER A 545 30.23 24.56 24.96
C SER A 545 29.30 23.33 24.96
N ILE A 546 28.31 23.31 25.86
CA ILE A 546 27.32 22.24 25.96
C ILE A 546 26.50 22.13 24.67
N LEU A 547 26.10 23.25 24.05
CA LEU A 547 25.24 23.22 22.85
C LEU A 547 25.94 22.59 21.64
N LYS A 548 27.27 22.70 21.57
CA LYS A 548 28.07 22.22 20.44
C LYS A 548 27.96 20.70 20.28
N SER A 549 27.96 19.95 21.38
CA SER A 549 27.91 18.49 21.37
C SER A 549 26.51 17.90 21.21
N LEU A 550 25.43 18.69 21.32
CA LEU A 550 24.06 18.17 21.38
C LEU A 550 23.52 17.73 20.01
N VAL A 551 23.05 16.50 19.91
CA VAL A 551 22.26 16.06 18.75
C VAL A 551 20.78 16.14 19.11
N LEU A 552 20.07 17.08 18.48
CA LEU A 552 18.65 17.30 18.72
C LEU A 552 17.78 16.49 17.74
N ARG A 553 16.68 15.96 18.26
CA ARG A 553 15.58 15.35 17.50
C ARG A 553 14.25 15.85 18.03
N ALA A 554 13.23 15.86 17.17
CA ALA A 554 11.87 16.12 17.63
C ALA A 554 11.43 15.01 18.61
N ALA A 555 10.86 15.40 19.76
CA ALA A 555 10.41 14.40 20.72
C ALA A 555 9.13 13.71 20.23
N PRO A 556 9.08 12.36 20.21
CA PRO A 556 7.85 11.61 19.99
C PRO A 556 6.83 11.85 21.12
N GLU A 557 5.57 11.47 20.89
CA GLU A 557 4.57 11.47 21.95
C GLU A 557 4.90 10.42 23.02
N PRO A 558 4.56 10.65 24.31
CA PRO A 558 4.87 9.70 25.37
C PRO A 558 4.36 8.27 25.10
N ASP A 559 3.19 8.16 24.47
CA ASP A 559 2.55 6.89 24.12
C ASP A 559 3.16 6.22 22.86
N ASP A 560 3.98 6.96 22.10
CA ASP A 560 4.64 6.51 20.86
C ASP A 560 6.10 6.07 21.10
N VAL A 561 6.67 6.34 22.29
CA VAL A 561 8.07 6.03 22.63
C VAL A 561 8.23 4.56 22.98
N ASN A 562 9.17 3.89 22.31
CA ASN A 562 9.61 2.55 22.69
C ASN A 562 10.74 2.65 23.74
N TRP A 563 10.36 2.71 25.01
CA TRP A 563 11.26 2.91 26.15
C TRP A 563 12.46 1.94 26.20
N PRO A 564 12.30 0.62 25.96
CA PRO A 564 13.44 -0.31 25.85
C PRO A 564 14.52 0.09 24.84
N ASN A 565 14.15 0.78 23.76
CA ASN A 565 15.07 1.16 22.68
C ASN A 565 15.70 2.55 22.87
N LEU A 566 15.25 3.30 23.88
CA LEU A 566 15.70 4.67 24.19
C LEU A 566 17.10 4.71 24.83
N THR A 567 17.45 3.70 25.63
CA THR A 567 18.77 3.57 26.30
C THR A 567 19.89 3.13 25.34
N TYR A 568 19.54 2.75 24.12
CA TYR A 568 20.52 2.29 23.13
C TYR A 568 21.33 3.44 22.52
N LYS A 569 22.66 3.37 22.69
CA LYS A 569 23.61 4.36 22.15
C LYS A 569 23.65 4.32 20.60
N PRO A 570 23.52 5.46 19.91
CA PRO A 570 23.46 5.51 18.44
C PRO A 570 24.77 5.13 17.73
N GLN A 571 25.93 5.26 18.37
CA GLN A 571 27.27 5.09 17.75
C GLN A 571 27.91 3.71 18.00
N SER A 572 27.17 2.71 18.48
CA SER A 572 27.74 1.38 18.69
C SER A 572 27.85 0.61 17.36
N VAL A 573 29.05 0.12 17.03
CA VAL A 573 29.32 -0.76 15.86
C VAL A 573 28.34 -1.94 15.82
N LYS A 574 28.01 -2.51 16.98
CA LYS A 574 27.02 -3.60 17.11
C LYS A 574 25.65 -3.23 16.54
N ARG A 575 25.21 -1.97 16.70
CA ARG A 575 23.92 -1.49 16.19
C ARG A 575 23.96 -1.28 14.68
N LEU A 576 25.08 -0.78 14.15
CA LEU A 576 25.27 -0.66 12.71
C LEU A 576 25.25 -2.05 12.05
N CYS A 577 25.99 -3.03 12.59
CA CYS A 577 25.97 -4.40 12.08
C CYS A 577 24.57 -5.02 12.14
N MET A 578 23.85 -4.88 13.26
CA MET A 578 22.48 -5.36 13.38
C MET A 578 21.53 -4.68 12.41
N PHE A 579 21.63 -3.36 12.26
CA PHE A 579 20.83 -2.61 11.29
C PHE A 579 21.10 -3.09 9.87
N VAL A 580 22.37 -3.19 9.46
CA VAL A 580 22.77 -3.69 8.14
C VAL A 580 22.26 -5.11 7.92
N PHE A 581 22.35 -5.99 8.93
CA PHE A 581 21.82 -7.35 8.87
C PHE A 581 20.32 -7.37 8.60
N TYR A 582 19.52 -6.58 9.32
CA TYR A 582 18.07 -6.52 9.09
C TYR A 582 17.70 -5.88 7.74
N GLN A 583 18.51 -4.92 7.25
CA GLN A 583 18.32 -4.39 5.89
C GLN A 583 18.66 -5.43 4.82
N LEU A 584 19.75 -6.19 4.97
CA LEU A 584 20.10 -7.27 4.06
C LEU A 584 19.02 -8.35 4.05
N MET A 585 18.53 -8.75 5.23
CA MET A 585 17.39 -9.69 5.35
C MET A 585 16.13 -9.16 4.67
N THR A 586 15.85 -7.86 4.81
CA THR A 586 14.73 -7.22 4.09
C THR A 586 14.91 -7.35 2.56
N VAL A 587 16.11 -7.08 2.04
CA VAL A 587 16.40 -7.19 0.60
C VAL A 587 16.29 -8.63 0.12
N VAL A 588 16.85 -9.59 0.85
CA VAL A 588 16.73 -11.02 0.53
C VAL A 588 15.27 -11.46 0.49
N ILE A 589 14.47 -11.02 1.47
CA ILE A 589 13.03 -11.32 1.50
C ILE A 589 12.32 -10.71 0.28
N ILE A 590 12.64 -9.47 -0.07
CA ILE A 590 12.07 -8.81 -1.25
C ILE A 590 12.41 -9.58 -2.53
N ILE A 591 13.65 -10.07 -2.69
CA ILE A 591 14.08 -10.78 -3.90
C ILE A 591 13.48 -12.20 -3.95
N VAL A 592 13.77 -13.04 -2.95
CA VAL A 592 13.42 -14.47 -2.94
C VAL A 592 11.91 -14.68 -3.03
N PHE A 593 11.14 -13.85 -2.33
CA PHE A 593 9.68 -14.02 -2.25
C PHE A 593 8.90 -13.22 -3.29
N SER A 594 9.57 -12.60 -4.25
CA SER A 594 8.92 -11.98 -5.40
C SER A 594 8.71 -12.93 -6.59
N THR A 595 9.43 -14.06 -6.58
CA THR A 595 9.36 -15.17 -7.54
C THR A 595 7.96 -15.79 -7.70
N PRO A 596 7.15 -16.01 -6.62
CA PRO A 596 5.81 -16.57 -6.76
C PRO A 596 4.89 -15.70 -7.61
N THR A 597 5.03 -14.37 -7.57
CA THR A 597 4.25 -13.46 -8.41
C THR A 597 4.55 -13.66 -9.90
N ALA A 598 5.82 -13.84 -10.25
CA ALA A 598 6.23 -14.11 -11.64
C ALA A 598 5.71 -15.47 -12.12
N VAL A 599 5.78 -16.50 -11.28
CA VAL A 599 5.26 -17.85 -11.58
C VAL A 599 3.74 -17.82 -11.77
N LEU A 600 3.00 -17.10 -10.93
CA LEU A 600 1.53 -16.99 -11.05
C LEU A 600 1.09 -16.32 -12.34
N ILE A 601 1.85 -15.33 -12.79
CA ILE A 601 1.58 -14.65 -14.05
C ILE A 601 1.92 -15.57 -15.21
N TYR A 602 3.03 -16.30 -15.14
CA TYR A 602 3.35 -17.35 -16.11
C TYR A 602 2.24 -18.40 -16.22
N MET A 603 1.71 -18.90 -15.10
CA MET A 603 0.58 -19.85 -15.10
C MET A 603 -0.69 -19.29 -15.75
N LYS A 604 -0.89 -17.96 -15.76
CA LYS A 604 -1.99 -17.32 -16.49
C LYS A 604 -1.69 -17.13 -17.98
N LEU A 605 -0.41 -17.06 -18.37
CA LEU A 605 0.01 -16.92 -19.76
C LEU A 605 0.08 -18.26 -20.50
N ASP A 606 0.39 -19.37 -19.82
CA ASP A 606 0.56 -20.68 -20.45
C ASP A 606 -0.77 -21.45 -20.55
N ASN A 607 -1.55 -21.08 -21.56
CA ASN A 607 -2.79 -21.77 -21.95
C ASN A 607 -2.54 -23.23 -22.42
N GLN A 608 -1.30 -23.63 -22.68
CA GLN A 608 -0.93 -24.98 -23.15
C GLN A 608 -0.44 -25.90 -22.03
N SER A 609 -0.29 -25.40 -20.80
CA SER A 609 0.15 -26.24 -19.68
C SER A 609 -0.84 -27.38 -19.39
N ALA A 610 -0.33 -28.59 -19.18
CA ALA A 610 -1.14 -29.79 -18.92
C ALA A 610 -2.09 -29.62 -17.72
N VAL A 611 -1.69 -28.82 -16.73
CA VAL A 611 -2.52 -28.47 -15.57
C VAL A 611 -3.70 -27.59 -15.98
N TYR A 612 -3.48 -26.59 -16.83
CA TYR A 612 -4.54 -25.69 -17.31
C TYR A 612 -5.51 -26.42 -18.24
N ALA A 613 -5.00 -27.30 -19.12
CA ALA A 613 -5.81 -28.16 -19.99
C ALA A 613 -6.73 -29.09 -19.18
N MET A 614 -6.28 -29.63 -18.04
CA MET A 614 -7.10 -30.47 -17.15
C MET A 614 -8.32 -29.73 -16.57
N PHE A 615 -8.21 -28.42 -16.32
CA PHE A 615 -9.29 -27.60 -15.78
C PHE A 615 -10.16 -26.92 -16.85
N THR A 616 -9.75 -26.96 -18.12
CA THR A 616 -10.42 -26.24 -19.23
C THR A 616 -11.10 -27.13 -20.26
N GLN A 617 -11.10 -28.47 -20.07
CA GLN A 617 -11.84 -29.40 -20.92
C GLN A 617 -13.34 -29.06 -21.01
N ASP A 618 -13.93 -28.49 -19.94
CA ASP A 618 -15.33 -28.02 -19.89
C ASP A 618 -15.42 -26.49 -19.73
N VAL A 619 -15.31 -25.77 -20.85
CA VAL A 619 -15.32 -24.28 -20.92
C VAL A 619 -16.63 -23.66 -20.41
N THR A 620 -17.72 -24.42 -20.34
CA THR A 620 -19.03 -23.96 -19.84
C THR A 620 -19.16 -24.00 -18.32
N SER A 621 -18.26 -24.68 -17.62
CA SER A 621 -18.37 -24.84 -16.16
C SER A 621 -18.00 -23.55 -15.42
N ILE A 622 -18.79 -23.20 -14.41
CA ILE A 622 -18.52 -22.06 -13.51
C ILE A 622 -17.14 -22.23 -12.83
N VAL A 623 -16.75 -23.48 -12.57
CA VAL A 623 -15.47 -23.83 -11.94
C VAL A 623 -14.29 -23.49 -12.86
N ALA A 624 -14.38 -23.81 -14.16
CA ALA A 624 -13.38 -23.41 -15.14
C ALA A 624 -13.26 -21.88 -15.20
N LYS A 625 -14.37 -21.15 -15.30
CA LYS A 625 -14.36 -19.67 -15.30
C LYS A 625 -13.76 -19.08 -14.02
N PHE A 626 -14.02 -19.69 -12.86
CA PHE A 626 -13.41 -19.29 -11.59
C PHE A 626 -11.89 -19.53 -11.58
N ALA A 627 -11.44 -20.71 -12.00
CA ALA A 627 -10.03 -21.10 -12.00
C ALA A 627 -9.20 -20.25 -12.96
N THR A 628 -9.71 -19.96 -14.16
CA THR A 628 -8.97 -19.23 -15.20
C THR A 628 -8.99 -17.72 -15.01
N SER A 629 -10.12 -17.15 -14.56
CA SER A 629 -10.31 -15.69 -14.52
C SER A 629 -10.12 -15.08 -13.13
N TYR A 630 -10.59 -15.72 -12.06
CA TYR A 630 -10.63 -15.14 -10.70
C TYR A 630 -9.46 -15.58 -9.81
N LEU A 631 -9.05 -16.85 -9.90
CA LEU A 631 -8.02 -17.43 -9.03
C LEU A 631 -6.65 -16.74 -9.12
N PRO A 632 -6.12 -16.33 -10.28
CA PRO A 632 -4.80 -15.71 -10.37
C PRO A 632 -4.71 -14.38 -9.61
N SER A 633 -5.74 -13.53 -9.71
CA SER A 633 -5.77 -12.26 -8.97
C SER A 633 -5.97 -12.48 -7.47
N LEU A 634 -6.77 -13.48 -7.08
CA LEU A 634 -6.92 -13.88 -5.68
C LEU A 634 -5.59 -14.34 -5.08
N LEU A 635 -4.87 -15.20 -5.79
CA LEU A 635 -3.63 -15.80 -5.34
C LEU A 635 -2.52 -14.73 -5.22
N LEU A 636 -2.46 -13.78 -6.16
CA LEU A 636 -1.57 -12.61 -6.04
C LEU A 636 -1.88 -11.79 -4.78
N ILE A 637 -3.16 -11.55 -4.47
CA ILE A 637 -3.56 -10.82 -3.26
C ILE A 637 -3.17 -11.61 -2.00
N ALA A 638 -3.40 -12.93 -1.97
CA ALA A 638 -3.07 -13.79 -0.84
C ALA A 638 -1.55 -13.88 -0.59
N VAL A 639 -0.75 -14.03 -1.65
CA VAL A 639 0.72 -14.03 -1.57
C VAL A 639 1.23 -12.70 -1.05
N ASN A 640 0.79 -11.58 -1.63
CA ASN A 640 1.17 -10.25 -1.15
C ASN A 640 0.76 -10.00 0.31
N TRP A 641 -0.39 -10.53 0.75
CA TRP A 641 -0.85 -10.43 2.14
C TRP A 641 0.09 -11.19 3.11
N CYS A 642 0.47 -12.43 2.76
CA CYS A 642 1.42 -13.23 3.53
C CYS A 642 2.79 -12.55 3.64
N LEU A 643 3.27 -12.00 2.52
CA LEU A 643 4.60 -11.38 2.44
C LEU A 643 4.68 -10.02 3.13
N LEU A 644 3.62 -9.23 3.05
CA LEU A 644 3.57 -7.98 3.82
C LEU A 644 3.49 -8.28 5.33
N THR A 645 2.95 -9.43 5.73
CA THR A 645 2.95 -9.92 7.11
C THR A 645 4.34 -10.38 7.56
N SER A 646 5.10 -11.10 6.73
CA SER A 646 6.47 -11.49 7.07
C SER A 646 7.39 -10.27 7.23
N LEU A 647 7.28 -9.30 6.31
CA LEU A 647 7.99 -8.02 6.40
C LEU A 647 7.64 -7.25 7.69
N PHE A 648 6.38 -7.35 8.14
CA PHE A 648 5.93 -6.67 9.36
C PHE A 648 6.62 -7.23 10.61
N TYR A 649 6.78 -8.55 10.68
CA TYR A 649 7.53 -9.18 11.76
C TYR A 649 9.02 -8.86 11.71
N VAL A 650 9.65 -8.85 10.53
CA VAL A 650 11.06 -8.45 10.39
C VAL A 650 11.27 -7.01 10.87
N THR A 651 10.37 -6.10 10.49
CA THR A 651 10.44 -4.69 10.91
C THR A 651 10.17 -4.51 12.40
N THR A 652 9.48 -5.45 13.04
CA THR A 652 9.24 -5.42 14.50
C THR A 652 10.52 -5.70 15.30
N PHE A 653 11.44 -6.51 14.77
CA PHE A 653 12.72 -6.77 15.41
C PHE A 653 13.75 -5.65 15.22
N GLU A 654 13.47 -4.69 14.34
CA GLU A 654 14.35 -3.54 14.14
C GLU A 654 14.29 -2.58 15.34
N PRO A 655 15.45 -2.13 15.84
CA PRO A 655 15.53 -1.29 17.04
C PRO A 655 15.18 0.19 16.71
N TRP A 656 13.89 0.48 16.55
CA TRP A 656 13.36 1.84 16.37
C TRP A 656 13.05 2.52 17.70
N LEU A 657 13.21 3.85 17.74
CA LEU A 657 12.98 4.65 18.94
C LEU A 657 11.48 4.86 19.22
N SER A 658 10.69 5.03 18.16
CA SER A 658 9.25 5.24 18.23
C SER A 658 8.50 4.29 17.31
N GLU A 659 7.24 4.04 17.66
CA GLU A 659 6.35 3.23 16.85
C GLU A 659 6.01 3.89 15.52
N SER A 660 5.87 5.22 15.51
CA SER A 660 5.67 6.01 14.29
C SER A 660 6.85 5.93 13.31
N GLU A 661 8.09 5.96 13.80
CA GLU A 661 9.29 5.77 12.95
C GLU A 661 9.34 4.36 12.36
N ARG A 662 9.02 3.34 13.18
CA ARG A 662 8.90 1.95 12.72
C ARG A 662 7.85 1.82 11.62
N MET A 663 6.67 2.40 11.81
CA MET A 663 5.60 2.42 10.81
C MET A 663 6.02 3.13 9.52
N LYS A 664 6.79 4.22 9.61
CA LYS A 664 7.34 4.93 8.45
C LYS A 664 8.36 4.09 7.69
N SER A 665 9.27 3.40 8.40
CA SER A 665 10.21 2.45 7.79
C SER A 665 9.46 1.33 7.08
N PHE A 666 8.48 0.72 7.76
CA PHE A 666 7.62 -0.31 7.21
C PHE A 666 6.91 0.18 5.94
N LEU A 667 6.31 1.37 5.96
CA LEU A 667 5.61 1.96 4.81
C LEU A 667 6.52 2.03 3.58
N LYS A 668 7.74 2.55 3.73
CA LYS A 668 8.69 2.65 2.62
C LYS A 668 9.07 1.28 2.06
N LYS A 669 9.42 0.33 2.93
CA LYS A 669 9.79 -1.04 2.55
C LYS A 669 8.62 -1.78 1.88
N GLY A 670 7.44 -1.70 2.49
CA GLY A 670 6.22 -2.34 2.01
C GLY A 670 5.76 -1.77 0.68
N PHE A 671 5.82 -0.44 0.49
CA PHE A 671 5.53 0.20 -0.79
C PHE A 671 6.52 -0.24 -1.88
N SER A 672 7.84 -0.16 -1.61
CA SER A 672 8.85 -0.60 -2.58
C SER A 672 8.69 -2.07 -2.96
N TYR A 673 8.39 -2.93 -1.99
CA TYR A 673 8.09 -4.34 -2.22
C TYR A 673 6.85 -4.52 -3.10
N LEU A 674 5.73 -3.87 -2.76
CA LEU A 674 4.48 -4.01 -3.53
C LEU A 674 4.60 -3.42 -4.94
N LEU A 675 5.34 -2.33 -5.11
CA LEU A 675 5.68 -1.75 -6.41
C LEU A 675 6.48 -2.76 -7.26
N LEU A 676 7.53 -3.34 -6.67
CA LEU A 676 8.36 -4.33 -7.34
C LEU A 676 7.55 -5.59 -7.69
N SER A 677 6.82 -6.15 -6.72
CA SER A 677 6.05 -7.39 -6.86
C SER A 677 4.82 -7.23 -7.76
N SER A 678 4.05 -6.15 -7.66
CA SER A 678 2.74 -6.04 -8.33
C SER A 678 2.79 -5.28 -9.66
N ILE A 679 3.84 -4.50 -9.91
CA ILE A 679 3.98 -3.73 -11.16
C ILE A 679 5.24 -4.18 -11.89
N VAL A 680 6.43 -4.07 -11.28
CA VAL A 680 7.71 -4.23 -12.00
C VAL A 680 8.04 -5.69 -12.35
N LEU A 681 7.80 -6.67 -11.49
CA LEU A 681 8.11 -8.07 -11.78
C LEU A 681 7.11 -8.76 -12.71
N PRO A 682 5.81 -8.44 -12.68
CA PRO A 682 4.90 -8.74 -13.78
C PRO A 682 5.41 -8.18 -15.12
N SER A 683 6.14 -7.06 -15.08
CA SER A 683 6.76 -6.42 -16.23
C SER A 683 8.02 -7.14 -16.72
N ILE A 684 8.94 -7.49 -15.80
CA ILE A 684 10.29 -8.02 -16.11
C ILE A 684 10.36 -9.56 -16.06
N GLY A 685 9.60 -10.20 -15.17
CA GLY A 685 9.67 -11.64 -14.92
C GLY A 685 9.17 -12.48 -16.10
N VAL A 686 8.10 -12.03 -16.78
CA VAL A 686 7.65 -12.64 -18.04
C VAL A 686 8.74 -12.56 -19.11
N THR A 687 9.55 -11.51 -19.08
CA THR A 687 10.68 -11.28 -20.00
C THR A 687 11.82 -12.24 -19.75
N ALA A 688 12.20 -12.42 -18.48
CA ALA A 688 13.27 -13.34 -18.11
C ALA A 688 12.91 -14.78 -18.47
N VAL A 689 11.65 -15.19 -18.26
CA VAL A 689 11.18 -16.54 -18.61
C VAL A 689 11.02 -16.71 -20.13
N TYR A 690 10.54 -15.69 -20.85
CA TYR A 690 10.43 -15.72 -22.32
C TYR A 690 11.79 -15.74 -23.01
N LEU A 691 12.77 -15.00 -22.49
CA LEU A 691 14.16 -15.03 -22.97
C LEU A 691 14.87 -16.34 -22.62
N ALA A 692 14.45 -17.02 -21.54
CA ALA A 692 15.00 -18.31 -21.12
C ALA A 692 14.32 -19.52 -21.79
N SER A 693 13.17 -19.35 -22.45
CA SER A 693 12.54 -20.41 -23.24
C SER A 693 13.18 -20.51 -24.63
N GLU A 694 13.01 -21.65 -25.32
CA GLU A 694 13.56 -21.88 -26.67
C GLU A 694 13.18 -20.79 -27.71
N GLN A 695 12.10 -20.03 -27.45
CA GLN A 695 11.66 -18.87 -28.24
C GLN A 695 12.58 -17.65 -28.17
N GLY A 696 13.50 -17.56 -27.20
CA GLY A 696 14.43 -16.43 -27.05
C GLY A 696 15.70 -16.51 -27.89
N SER A 697 15.96 -17.63 -28.57
CA SER A 697 17.21 -17.89 -29.29
C SER A 697 17.37 -17.16 -30.64
N SER A 698 16.34 -16.44 -31.11
CA SER A 698 16.26 -15.84 -32.45
C SER A 698 16.30 -14.29 -32.46
N PHE A 699 17.00 -13.64 -31.53
CA PHE A 699 16.92 -12.17 -31.37
C PHE A 699 17.99 -11.39 -32.18
N HIS A 700 17.53 -10.53 -33.12
CA HIS A 700 18.33 -9.50 -33.79
C HIS A 700 18.15 -8.11 -33.12
N HIS A 701 19.16 -7.23 -33.18
CA HIS A 701 19.12 -5.86 -32.63
C HIS A 701 17.96 -5.02 -33.22
N GLY A 702 16.98 -4.62 -32.39
CA GLY A 702 15.84 -3.75 -32.79
C GLY A 702 14.49 -4.09 -32.13
N SER A 703 14.38 -5.26 -31.50
CA SER A 703 13.16 -5.83 -30.89
C SER A 703 12.86 -5.38 -29.45
N GLU A 704 13.67 -4.50 -28.85
CA GLU A 704 13.41 -3.95 -27.51
C GLU A 704 12.15 -3.08 -27.45
N ALA A 705 11.88 -2.29 -28.51
CA ALA A 705 10.70 -1.44 -28.60
C ALA A 705 9.41 -2.24 -28.79
N ALA A 706 9.48 -3.33 -29.56
CA ALA A 706 8.40 -4.28 -29.74
C ALA A 706 8.02 -5.02 -28.45
N TYR A 707 9.02 -5.29 -27.63
CA TYR A 707 8.88 -5.91 -26.33
C TYR A 707 8.20 -4.97 -25.32
N ILE A 708 8.61 -3.70 -25.24
CA ILE A 708 7.94 -2.67 -24.42
C ILE A 708 6.49 -2.50 -24.85
N GLU A 709 6.21 -2.63 -26.15
CA GLU A 709 4.87 -2.56 -26.70
C GLU A 709 4.00 -3.78 -26.32
N LYS A 710 4.52 -5.01 -26.45
CA LYS A 710 3.86 -6.25 -25.96
C LYS A 710 3.60 -6.17 -24.45
N PHE A 711 4.52 -5.56 -23.72
CA PHE A 711 4.42 -5.26 -22.30
C PHE A 711 3.31 -4.23 -21.96
N MET A 712 3.24 -3.08 -22.63
CA MET A 712 2.18 -2.08 -22.43
C MET A 712 0.80 -2.67 -22.69
N PHE A 713 0.68 -3.48 -23.75
CA PHE A 713 -0.54 -4.15 -24.14
C PHE A 713 -0.97 -5.20 -23.10
N GLN A 714 -0.03 -5.98 -22.57
CA GLN A 714 -0.30 -7.00 -21.57
C GLN A 714 -0.64 -6.41 -20.19
N LEU A 715 -0.06 -5.26 -19.83
CA LEU A 715 -0.46 -4.48 -18.66
C LEU A 715 -1.85 -3.83 -18.81
N GLY A 716 -2.26 -3.49 -20.04
CA GLY A 716 -3.57 -2.91 -20.35
C GLY A 716 -4.74 -3.91 -20.35
N ARG A 717 -4.46 -5.22 -20.23
CA ARG A 717 -5.47 -6.30 -20.18
C ARG A 717 -6.27 -6.30 -18.87
N ASN A 718 -7.28 -7.17 -18.82
CA ASN A 718 -8.26 -7.35 -17.74
C ASN A 718 -7.67 -7.56 -16.32
N PHE A 719 -6.38 -7.93 -16.18
CA PHE A 719 -5.79 -8.35 -14.91
C PHE A 719 -5.77 -7.27 -13.82
N PHE A 720 -5.43 -6.02 -14.14
CA PHE A 720 -5.41 -4.97 -13.10
C PHE A 720 -6.80 -4.49 -12.71
N ILE A 721 -7.77 -4.53 -13.63
CA ILE A 721 -9.18 -4.26 -13.33
C ILE A 721 -9.73 -5.33 -12.38
N ALA A 722 -9.51 -6.59 -12.73
CA ALA A 722 -9.77 -7.75 -11.90
C ALA A 722 -9.20 -7.60 -10.48
N TYR A 723 -7.93 -7.25 -10.39
CA TYR A 723 -7.19 -7.04 -9.15
C TYR A 723 -7.75 -5.87 -8.31
N VAL A 724 -7.98 -4.70 -8.90
CA VAL A 724 -8.51 -3.53 -8.18
C VAL A 724 -9.95 -3.75 -7.75
N CYS A 725 -10.79 -4.34 -8.61
CA CYS A 725 -12.16 -4.72 -8.29
C CYS A 725 -12.21 -5.69 -7.11
N GLN A 726 -11.39 -6.75 -7.14
CA GLN A 726 -11.30 -7.70 -6.04
C GLN A 726 -10.82 -7.05 -4.75
N ARG A 727 -9.83 -6.15 -4.80
CA ARG A 727 -9.41 -5.38 -3.62
C ARG A 727 -10.48 -4.43 -3.10
N ALA A 728 -11.28 -3.83 -3.98
CA ALA A 728 -12.37 -2.94 -3.61
C ALA A 728 -13.45 -3.68 -2.81
N PHE A 729 -13.97 -4.78 -3.36
CA PHE A 729 -15.07 -5.51 -2.76
C PHE A 729 -14.61 -6.50 -1.69
N LEU A 730 -13.80 -7.49 -2.06
CA LEU A 730 -13.32 -8.55 -1.15
C LEU A 730 -12.42 -7.94 -0.04
N GLY A 731 -11.50 -7.05 -0.40
CA GLY A 731 -10.62 -6.40 0.58
C GLY A 731 -11.38 -5.58 1.63
N SER A 732 -12.36 -4.79 1.19
CA SER A 732 -13.18 -3.98 2.12
C SER A 732 -14.02 -4.83 3.05
N ILE A 733 -14.67 -5.89 2.54
CA ILE A 733 -15.53 -6.72 3.40
C ILE A 733 -14.71 -7.54 4.41
N LEU A 734 -13.56 -8.07 4.00
CA LEU A 734 -12.65 -8.79 4.91
C LEU A 734 -12.12 -7.87 6.01
N GLN A 735 -11.82 -6.60 5.69
CA GLN A 735 -11.37 -5.62 6.67
C GLN A 735 -12.51 -5.15 7.59
N LEU A 736 -13.73 -4.97 7.08
CA LEU A 736 -14.90 -4.59 7.88
C LEU A 736 -15.29 -5.69 8.88
N LEU A 737 -15.28 -6.94 8.43
CA LEU A 737 -15.52 -8.13 9.26
C LEU A 737 -14.35 -8.46 10.18
N ARG A 738 -13.15 -7.92 9.89
CA ARG A 738 -11.89 -8.24 10.56
C ARG A 738 -11.63 -9.74 10.59
N VAL A 739 -11.76 -10.39 9.43
CA VAL A 739 -11.78 -11.85 9.30
C VAL A 739 -10.54 -12.49 9.93
N GLY A 740 -9.33 -11.98 9.65
CA GLY A 740 -8.11 -12.51 10.24
C GLY A 740 -8.07 -12.42 11.79
N GLU A 741 -8.54 -11.31 12.35
CA GLU A 741 -8.59 -11.10 13.81
C GLU A 741 -9.65 -12.01 14.45
N ARG A 742 -10.84 -12.08 13.85
CA ARG A 742 -12.04 -12.69 14.43
C ARG A 742 -12.16 -14.19 14.21
N PHE A 743 -11.62 -14.73 13.11
CA PHE A 743 -11.67 -16.18 12.83
C PHE A 743 -10.44 -16.92 13.32
N VAL A 744 -9.25 -16.30 13.24
CA VAL A 744 -7.99 -16.98 13.54
C VAL A 744 -7.45 -16.56 14.90
N TYR A 745 -7.16 -15.27 15.09
CA TYR A 745 -6.38 -14.79 16.23
C TYR A 745 -7.15 -14.82 17.57
N GLN A 746 -8.32 -14.20 17.64
CA GLN A 746 -9.09 -14.09 18.89
C GLN A 746 -9.67 -15.42 19.39
N PRO A 747 -10.29 -16.27 18.55
CA PRO A 747 -10.77 -17.58 19.00
C PRO A 747 -9.63 -18.45 19.53
N TRP A 748 -8.47 -18.43 18.87
CA TRP A 748 -7.28 -19.15 19.30
C TRP A 748 -6.79 -18.71 20.69
N LEU A 749 -6.59 -17.41 20.88
CA LEU A 749 -6.16 -16.86 22.17
C LEU A 749 -7.19 -17.10 23.27
N ARG A 750 -8.48 -16.88 22.98
CA ARG A 750 -9.57 -17.03 23.94
C ARG A 750 -9.77 -18.49 24.36
N ALA A 751 -9.65 -19.45 23.42
CA ALA A 751 -9.72 -20.87 23.72
C ALA A 751 -8.64 -21.32 24.72
N ARG A 752 -7.52 -20.59 24.77
CA ARG A 752 -6.38 -20.86 25.65
C ARG A 752 -6.22 -19.88 26.83
N ALA A 753 -7.12 -18.89 26.92
CA ALA A 753 -7.13 -17.89 27.98
C ALA A 753 -7.81 -18.43 29.25
N VAL A 754 -7.03 -18.54 30.31
CA VAL A 754 -7.50 -19.03 31.60
C VAL A 754 -7.80 -17.84 32.51
N THR A 755 -6.86 -16.93 32.73
CA THR A 755 -7.07 -15.84 33.69
C THR A 755 -8.11 -14.82 33.20
N LYS A 756 -8.72 -14.06 34.13
CA LYS A 756 -9.63 -12.96 33.76
C LYS A 756 -8.89 -11.89 32.93
N ALA A 757 -7.62 -11.64 33.22
CA ALA A 757 -6.78 -10.73 32.46
C ALA A 757 -6.53 -11.25 31.03
N GLU A 758 -6.09 -12.51 30.88
CA GLU A 758 -5.85 -13.14 29.58
C GLU A 758 -7.09 -13.15 28.69
N ARG A 759 -8.28 -13.40 29.25
CA ARG A 759 -9.54 -13.35 28.50
C ARG A 759 -9.86 -11.95 28.00
N ARG A 760 -9.61 -10.92 28.83
CA ARG A 760 -9.80 -9.52 28.43
C ARG A 760 -8.80 -9.11 27.34
N ASP A 761 -7.55 -9.53 27.46
CA ASP A 761 -6.52 -9.25 26.47
C ASP A 761 -6.80 -9.97 25.15
N ALA A 762 -7.31 -11.22 25.19
CA ALA A 762 -7.75 -11.96 24.02
C ALA A 762 -8.95 -11.33 23.31
N ASP A 763 -9.82 -10.62 24.04
CA ASP A 763 -10.98 -9.92 23.48
C ASP A 763 -10.63 -8.54 22.90
N ARG A 764 -9.44 -8.01 23.21
CA ARG A 764 -8.97 -6.71 22.73
C ARG A 764 -8.61 -6.80 21.24
N PRO A 765 -9.02 -5.82 20.41
CA PRO A 765 -8.59 -5.75 19.03
C PRO A 765 -7.12 -5.33 18.96
N TRP A 766 -6.43 -5.76 17.90
CA TRP A 766 -5.07 -5.29 17.64
C TRP A 766 -5.04 -3.77 17.38
N PRO A 767 -3.90 -3.10 17.63
CA PRO A 767 -3.68 -1.73 17.17
C PRO A 767 -3.83 -1.63 15.65
N TYR A 768 -4.23 -0.44 15.17
CA TYR A 768 -4.30 -0.18 13.73
C TYR A 768 -2.92 0.20 13.21
N TYR A 769 -2.39 -0.57 12.25
CA TYR A 769 -1.05 -0.35 11.69
C TYR A 769 -1.11 0.51 10.41
N PHE A 770 -0.98 1.84 10.55
CA PHE A 770 -1.06 2.76 9.41
C PHE A 770 -0.01 2.52 8.33
N GLY A 771 1.23 2.17 8.71
CA GLY A 771 2.29 1.89 7.73
C GLY A 771 1.93 0.73 6.79
N TYR A 772 1.25 -0.30 7.31
CA TYR A 772 0.74 -1.42 6.54
C TYR A 772 -0.35 -1.00 5.56
N ASP A 773 -1.32 -0.26 6.08
CA ASP A 773 -2.47 0.18 5.33
C ASP A 773 -2.08 1.12 4.18
N TYR A 774 -1.24 2.13 4.48
CA TYR A 774 -0.73 3.06 3.46
C TYR A 774 0.07 2.35 2.38
N ALA A 775 0.90 1.35 2.70
CA ALA A 775 1.69 0.65 1.67
C ALA A 775 0.78 -0.01 0.62
N VAL A 776 -0.29 -0.68 1.07
CA VAL A 776 -1.29 -1.33 0.22
C VAL A 776 -2.11 -0.31 -0.58
N VAL A 777 -2.51 0.78 0.04
CA VAL A 777 -3.34 1.82 -0.59
C VAL A 777 -2.54 2.59 -1.63
N LEU A 778 -1.29 2.94 -1.34
CA LEU A 778 -0.40 3.66 -2.25
C LEU A 778 0.06 2.78 -3.43
N SER A 779 0.24 1.47 -3.23
CA SER A 779 0.47 0.57 -4.37
C SER A 779 -0.75 0.49 -5.28
N THR A 780 -1.96 0.47 -4.70
CA THR A 780 -3.21 0.48 -5.47
C THR A 780 -3.40 1.81 -6.18
N PHE A 781 -3.06 2.92 -5.53
CA PHE A 781 -2.99 4.27 -6.12
C PHE A 781 -2.10 4.29 -7.36
N MET A 782 -0.89 3.74 -7.29
CA MET A 782 0.02 3.66 -8.44
C MET A 782 -0.59 2.85 -9.60
N VAL A 783 -1.17 1.68 -9.31
CA VAL A 783 -1.86 0.86 -10.33
C VAL A 783 -3.00 1.65 -10.98
N THR A 784 -3.84 2.32 -10.19
CA THR A 784 -4.96 3.11 -10.72
C THR A 784 -4.49 4.35 -11.49
N LEU A 785 -3.39 4.98 -11.06
CA LEU A 785 -2.79 6.14 -11.71
C LEU A 785 -2.28 5.76 -13.12
N LEU A 786 -1.56 4.64 -13.22
CA LEU A 786 -1.13 4.07 -14.50
C LEU A 786 -2.32 3.74 -15.41
N GLY A 787 -3.42 3.24 -14.85
CA GLY A 787 -4.62 2.92 -15.62
C GLY A 787 -5.38 4.13 -16.15
N VAL A 788 -5.18 5.34 -15.62
CA VAL A 788 -5.89 6.55 -16.11
C VAL A 788 -5.70 6.73 -17.62
N VAL A 789 -4.50 6.47 -18.12
CA VAL A 789 -4.15 6.61 -19.54
C VAL A 789 -4.31 5.29 -20.29
N LEU A 790 -3.85 4.18 -19.70
CA LEU A 790 -3.76 2.90 -20.41
C LEU A 790 -5.11 2.19 -20.56
N SER A 791 -5.89 2.18 -19.48
CA SER A 791 -7.15 1.45 -19.37
C SER A 791 -8.15 2.29 -18.58
N PRO A 792 -8.85 3.24 -19.23
CA PRO A 792 -9.75 4.18 -18.58
C PRO A 792 -10.79 3.55 -17.66
N LEU A 793 -11.25 2.33 -17.98
CA LEU A 793 -12.18 1.54 -17.16
C LEU A 793 -11.61 1.15 -15.80
N LEU A 794 -10.30 1.19 -15.58
CA LEU A 794 -9.69 0.98 -14.26
C LEU A 794 -10.01 2.13 -13.29
N THR A 795 -10.15 3.36 -13.80
CA THR A 795 -10.36 4.55 -12.97
C THR A 795 -11.65 4.53 -12.14
N PRO A 796 -12.84 4.16 -12.66
CA PRO A 796 -14.04 4.06 -11.83
C PRO A 796 -13.90 3.00 -10.74
N PHE A 797 -13.30 1.84 -11.02
CA PHE A 797 -13.02 0.83 -9.99
C PHE A 797 -12.04 1.34 -8.94
N GLY A 798 -11.05 2.16 -9.34
CA GLY A 798 -10.18 2.89 -8.42
C GLY A 798 -10.95 3.83 -7.50
N ALA A 799 -11.86 4.64 -8.04
CA ALA A 799 -12.71 5.53 -7.23
C ALA A 799 -13.56 4.75 -6.21
N VAL A 800 -14.20 3.65 -6.65
CA VAL A 800 -14.96 2.74 -5.78
C VAL A 800 -14.08 2.17 -4.67
N TYR A 801 -12.86 1.72 -4.99
CA TYR A 801 -11.90 1.21 -4.02
C TYR A 801 -11.63 2.23 -2.90
N PHE A 802 -11.26 3.48 -3.25
CA PHE A 802 -10.91 4.48 -2.24
C PHE A 802 -12.10 4.90 -1.37
N TYR A 803 -13.30 5.00 -1.93
CA TYR A 803 -14.51 5.26 -1.13
C TYR A 803 -14.87 4.10 -0.20
N MET A 804 -14.89 2.86 -0.71
CA MET A 804 -15.16 1.69 0.12
C MET A 804 -14.14 1.55 1.26
N LYS A 805 -12.87 1.82 0.95
CA LYS A 805 -11.78 1.84 1.93
C LYS A 805 -12.00 2.91 2.99
N TYR A 806 -12.36 4.13 2.57
CA TYR A 806 -12.68 5.24 3.47
C TYR A 806 -13.79 4.87 4.46
N PHE A 807 -14.94 4.36 3.99
CA PHE A 807 -16.06 4.01 4.86
C PHE A 807 -15.73 2.87 5.82
N THR A 808 -15.04 1.83 5.33
CA THR A 808 -14.62 0.68 6.14
C THR A 808 -13.64 1.11 7.23
N MET A 809 -12.64 1.92 6.87
CA MET A 809 -11.66 2.43 7.82
C MET A 809 -12.30 3.36 8.85
N LYS A 810 -13.18 4.27 8.43
CA LYS A 810 -13.92 5.17 9.33
C LYS A 810 -14.70 4.38 10.38
N TYR A 811 -15.41 3.32 9.99
CA TYR A 811 -16.13 2.48 10.94
C TYR A 811 -15.18 1.79 11.94
N ASN A 812 -14.12 1.15 11.45
CA ASN A 812 -13.20 0.40 12.28
C ASN A 812 -12.40 1.30 13.26
N LEU A 813 -11.95 2.48 12.84
CA LEU A 813 -11.21 3.40 13.71
C LEU A 813 -12.09 4.02 14.80
N LEU A 814 -13.34 4.36 14.48
CA LEU A 814 -14.24 5.02 15.45
C LEU A 814 -14.84 4.06 16.48
N TYR A 815 -15.19 2.82 16.09
CA TYR A 815 -15.95 1.91 16.96
C TYR A 815 -15.17 0.71 17.49
N VAL A 816 -14.05 0.37 16.86
CA VAL A 816 -13.32 -0.88 17.17
C VAL A 816 -11.93 -0.62 17.71
N HIS A 817 -11.07 0.06 16.95
CA HIS A 817 -9.65 0.14 17.29
C HIS A 817 -9.37 1.11 18.45
N PRO A 818 -8.32 0.84 19.23
CA PRO A 818 -7.82 1.82 20.20
C PRO A 818 -7.33 3.07 19.49
N LYS A 819 -7.25 4.18 20.23
CA LYS A 819 -6.69 5.44 19.74
C LYS A 819 -5.25 5.22 19.26
N SER A 820 -4.91 5.75 18.08
CA SER A 820 -3.54 5.75 17.60
C SER A 820 -2.71 6.85 18.27
N ALA A 821 -1.55 6.50 18.80
CA ALA A 821 -0.51 7.47 19.14
C ALA A 821 0.18 7.95 17.86
N GLY A 822 0.59 9.22 17.80
CA GLY A 822 1.32 9.75 16.66
C GLY A 822 0.90 11.13 16.19
N ARG A 823 1.81 11.78 15.46
CA ARG A 823 1.76 13.20 15.08
C ARG A 823 1.51 13.45 13.59
N GLY A 824 1.05 12.46 12.84
CA GLY A 824 0.92 12.61 11.38
C GLY A 824 2.20 12.33 10.60
N HIS A 825 3.27 11.84 11.24
CA HIS A 825 4.55 11.60 10.56
C HIS A 825 4.46 10.50 9.50
N VAL A 826 3.61 9.50 9.74
CA VAL A 826 3.35 8.41 8.78
C VAL A 826 2.59 8.97 7.58
N ALA A 827 1.56 9.80 7.81
CA ALA A 827 0.80 10.47 6.75
C ALA A 827 1.68 11.36 5.86
N ARG A 828 2.58 12.17 6.45
CA ARG A 828 3.54 12.98 5.66
C ARG A 828 4.43 12.12 4.75
N SER A 829 4.83 10.94 5.24
CA SER A 829 5.63 10.01 4.45
C SER A 829 4.82 9.40 3.30
N ALA A 830 3.52 9.18 3.50
CA ALA A 830 2.61 8.77 2.43
C ALA A 830 2.50 9.86 1.35
N TYR A 831 2.44 11.14 1.71
CA TYR A 831 2.41 12.25 0.73
C TYR A 831 3.68 12.30 -0.12
N THR A 832 4.86 12.08 0.48
CA THR A 832 6.12 11.96 -0.27
C THR A 832 6.08 10.79 -1.26
N ILE A 833 5.50 9.66 -0.87
CA ILE A 833 5.36 8.50 -1.77
C ILE A 833 4.37 8.79 -2.91
N ILE A 834 3.27 9.51 -2.66
CA ILE A 834 2.35 9.94 -3.74
C ILE A 834 3.09 10.81 -4.76
N PHE A 835 3.96 11.71 -4.31
CA PHE A 835 4.82 12.48 -5.21
C PHE A 835 5.78 11.58 -5.99
N VAL A 836 6.39 10.56 -5.36
CA VAL A 836 7.21 9.57 -6.06
C VAL A 836 6.39 8.79 -7.11
N CYS A 837 5.15 8.39 -6.80
CA CYS A 837 4.25 7.75 -7.76
C CYS A 837 3.99 8.66 -8.97
N LEU A 838 3.81 9.97 -8.75
CA LEU A 838 3.65 10.94 -9.82
C LEU A 838 4.91 11.02 -10.70
N VAL A 839 6.09 11.07 -10.10
CA VAL A 839 7.36 11.07 -10.86
C VAL A 839 7.53 9.79 -11.67
N LEU A 840 7.19 8.63 -11.08
CA LEU A 840 7.24 7.34 -11.78
C LEU A 840 6.23 7.24 -12.94
N PHE A 841 5.05 7.85 -12.78
CA PHE A 841 4.05 7.98 -13.83
C PHE A 841 4.60 8.79 -15.02
N GLU A 842 5.20 9.96 -14.77
CA GLU A 842 5.78 10.80 -15.82
C GLU A 842 6.99 10.17 -16.53
N VAL A 843 7.92 9.56 -15.78
CA VAL A 843 9.12 8.91 -16.35
C VAL A 843 8.72 7.79 -17.31
N ARG A 844 7.61 7.09 -17.02
CA ARG A 844 7.06 6.05 -17.89
C ARG A 844 6.50 6.65 -19.18
N ASP A 845 5.65 7.67 -19.09
CA ASP A 845 4.98 8.26 -20.25
C ASP A 845 5.97 9.00 -21.18
N ALA A 846 7.11 9.43 -20.65
CA ALA A 846 8.22 9.97 -21.43
C ALA A 846 8.97 8.89 -22.27
N ALA A 847 8.95 7.61 -21.88
CA ALA A 847 9.69 6.54 -22.55
C ALA A 847 9.31 6.30 -24.03
N PRO A 848 8.02 6.26 -24.44
CA PRO A 848 7.65 6.15 -25.86
C PRO A 848 7.95 7.43 -26.66
N SER A 849 8.12 8.59 -26.00
CA SER A 849 8.34 9.90 -26.64
C SER A 849 9.81 10.24 -26.88
N ARG A 850 10.75 9.32 -26.59
CA ARG A 850 12.21 9.57 -26.62
C ARG A 850 12.80 9.96 -27.98
N ARG A 851 12.01 10.09 -29.06
CA ARG A 851 12.48 10.74 -30.29
C ARG A 851 12.23 12.27 -30.34
N HIS A 852 11.42 12.85 -29.44
CA HIS A 852 11.10 14.29 -29.51
C HIS A 852 11.14 15.09 -28.20
N LEU A 853 11.12 14.48 -27.00
CA LEU A 853 10.94 15.24 -25.74
C LEU A 853 12.20 15.45 -24.88
N LEU A 854 13.32 14.78 -25.17
CA LEU A 854 14.56 14.92 -24.40
C LEU A 854 15.23 16.31 -24.54
N THR A 855 14.78 17.15 -25.48
CA THR A 855 15.34 18.50 -25.66
C THR A 855 14.66 19.57 -24.82
N VAL A 856 13.47 19.31 -24.23
CA VAL A 856 12.69 20.38 -23.55
C VAL A 856 12.78 20.33 -22.02
N VAL A 857 13.07 19.18 -21.40
CA VAL A 857 13.11 19.07 -19.92
C VAL A 857 14.53 19.20 -19.33
N VAL A 858 15.59 19.07 -20.14
CA VAL A 858 16.99 19.11 -19.65
C VAL A 858 17.67 20.48 -19.82
N VAL A 859 17.05 21.45 -20.51
CA VAL A 859 17.62 22.81 -20.70
C VAL A 859 17.01 23.87 -19.75
N GLY A 860 16.00 23.51 -18.94
CA GLY A 860 15.27 24.45 -18.08
C GLY A 860 15.67 24.51 -16.59
N GLN A 861 16.54 23.63 -16.10
CA GLN A 861 16.91 23.57 -14.67
C GLN A 861 18.43 23.58 -14.45
N SER A 862 19.05 24.68 -14.88
CA SER A 862 20.35 25.13 -14.41
C SER A 862 20.23 26.59 -13.95
N SER A 863 19.35 26.86 -12.99
CA SER A 863 19.53 27.99 -12.06
C SER A 863 18.43 27.98 -10.99
N ARG A 864 18.88 27.96 -9.74
CA ARG A 864 18.17 28.37 -8.52
C ARG A 864 16.89 27.62 -8.17
N TRP A 865 17.02 26.62 -7.29
CA TRP A 865 16.13 26.45 -6.12
C TRP A 865 16.93 25.74 -5.00
N GLN A 866 17.61 26.54 -4.18
CA GLN A 866 17.78 26.23 -2.76
C GLN A 866 16.47 26.60 -2.06
N TRP A 867 16.16 25.86 -0.98
CA TRP A 867 15.16 26.00 0.09
C TRP A 867 14.25 24.78 0.24
#